data_AF-A0A7C1HMW6-F1
#
_entry.id   AF-A0A7C1HMW6-F1
#
_cell.length_a   1.000
_cell.length_b   1.000
_cell.length_c   1.000
_cell.angle_alpha   90.00
_cell.angle_beta   90.00
_cell.angle_gamma   90.00
#
_symmetry.space_group_name_H-M   'P 1'
#
loop_
_entity.id
_entity.type
_entity.pdbx_description
1 polymer ?
#
loop_
_entity_poly.entity_id
_entity_poly.type
_entity_poly.pdbx_seq_one_letter_code
_entity_poly.pdbx_strand_id
1 'polypeptide(L)'
;GYLIGLLVGEGTIKTDKTVLSVWVTGKKTSGGEKFNEGPKAVMTEALRAISTMPHRSDFQGWIPVKDRDEYRMASGSLKALASSVGLSPSNKSINPQLETFGSSEFVKGFLRGIFDADGSVQGDQSKGISIRLDQSSLPNLESVQRMLLRLGIASTIYANRRPEGSSLLPDGKGGRKIYAIQAQHELVITRENIRLFHERIGFADTDKQTRLETRLEGYKRNLNRETFTATVEGFYPDGEEEVFDVMVPGEHAFDANGMVVHNCGEQPLLPYEACNLGSINLANMVSGMDIDWEKLRLTTRLAVRFLDNVIDVNQYPLPQIEEMVKKTRKIGLGIMGWADLLFRLRIPYDSDEALDLAKKIMSSITSIGRQESVELARARGECPALPGSGVRNSTITTIAPTGSLSMIADCSSGIEPVFALEFTKEVLEGKQFSYRNRYYAEALEKGESAAVIERVFKTSHDIAPEWHVRMQSAFQEHVDNAVSKTINLPSTATVEDVKKAYMLAWQSHCKGITVFRDGCRSGQVLYVEKKAQQQTLPIPQVSEIERPMDRPFILGGKTAKIPTSYGNLYLTVNDVNGRPVEVFTTMGKSGHETMAFTEAMGRLISLALRSGVKIHGIIKQMKGIGGSQPVWHDDGVIMSVPDAIAYGLLSMGYLDLEEKGMMESLSDTDMCPVCGSSMTRQEGCIKCPACGFSRC
;
A
#
# COMPACT_ATOMS: atom_id res chain seq x y z
N GLY A 1 12.05 20.41 9.68
CA GLY A 1 12.40 19.55 10.82
C GLY A 1 13.26 20.27 11.82
N TYR A 2 14.57 20.32 11.61
CA TYR A 2 15.56 20.73 12.62
C TYR A 2 15.25 22.05 13.35
N LEU A 3 15.02 23.13 12.60
CA LEU A 3 14.68 24.43 13.19
C LEU A 3 13.38 24.43 14.01
N ILE A 4 12.39 23.62 13.61
CA ILE A 4 11.14 23.46 14.36
C ILE A 4 11.38 22.68 15.65
N GLY A 5 12.23 21.65 15.62
CA GLY A 5 12.63 20.92 16.83
C GLY A 5 13.31 21.83 17.86
N LEU A 6 14.29 22.63 17.42
CA LEU A 6 14.93 23.65 18.26
C LEU A 6 13.93 24.71 18.76
N LEU A 7 12.98 25.11 17.91
CA LEU A 7 11.97 26.08 18.26
C LEU A 7 11.03 25.55 19.36
N VAL A 8 10.62 24.29 19.27
CA VAL A 8 9.76 23.64 20.27
C VAL A 8 10.49 23.53 21.60
N GLY A 9 11.74 23.05 21.61
CA GLY A 9 12.53 22.91 22.84
C GLY A 9 12.89 24.26 23.49
N GLU A 10 13.82 25.01 22.89
CA GLU A 10 14.44 26.20 23.51
C GLU A 10 14.02 27.54 22.86
N GLY A 11 13.17 27.52 21.83
CA GLY A 11 12.77 28.72 21.10
C GLY A 11 11.52 29.44 21.63
N THR A 12 11.27 30.64 21.10
CA THR A 12 10.09 31.47 21.40
C THR A 12 9.39 31.90 20.11
N ILE A 13 8.06 31.77 20.06
CA ILE A 13 7.24 32.27 18.95
C ILE A 13 6.61 33.60 19.35
N LYS A 14 6.94 34.67 18.62
CA LYS A 14 6.31 35.99 18.75
C LYS A 14 5.32 36.23 17.61
N THR A 15 4.59 37.33 17.67
CA THR A 15 3.60 37.72 16.65
C THR A 15 4.23 37.93 15.27
N ASP A 16 5.39 38.57 15.21
CA ASP A 16 6.09 38.95 13.98
C ASP A 16 7.20 37.95 13.55
N LYS A 17 7.75 37.19 14.50
CA LYS A 17 8.93 36.35 14.27
C LYS A 17 9.06 35.23 15.29
N THR A 18 9.96 34.30 15.00
CA THR A 18 10.47 33.34 15.97
C THR A 18 11.84 33.76 16.47
N VAL A 19 12.22 33.31 17.65
CA VAL A 19 13.56 33.50 18.24
C VAL A 19 14.05 32.14 18.72
N LEU A 20 15.15 31.65 18.15
CA LEU A 20 15.89 30.52 18.69
C LEU A 20 16.91 31.04 19.71
N SER A 21 17.10 30.31 20.79
CA SER A 21 18.09 30.59 21.84
C SER A 21 19.04 29.39 21.99
N VAL A 22 20.33 29.68 22.14
CA VAL A 22 21.37 28.67 22.47
C VAL A 22 22.25 29.23 23.58
N TRP A 23 22.53 28.41 24.59
CA TRP A 23 23.30 28.79 25.77
C TRP A 23 24.74 28.22 25.71
N VAL A 24 25.77 29.03 25.95
CA VAL A 24 27.16 28.73 25.56
C VAL A 24 28.17 28.62 26.72
N THR A 25 27.84 28.89 27.98
CA THR A 25 28.79 28.60 29.09
C THR A 25 28.23 27.81 30.28
N GLY A 26 29.14 27.00 30.83
CA GLY A 26 28.96 26.17 32.00
C GLY A 26 29.44 26.81 33.30
N LYS A 27 28.63 26.63 34.35
CA LYS A 27 29.10 26.33 35.70
C LYS A 27 28.01 25.60 36.49
N LYS A 28 28.36 24.40 36.97
CA LYS A 28 27.66 23.46 37.89
C LYS A 28 26.68 22.51 37.17
N THR A 29 27.03 21.24 36.96
CA THR A 29 27.38 20.25 38.00
C THR A 29 28.57 19.36 37.62
N SER A 30 29.59 19.33 38.50
CA SER A 30 30.54 18.23 38.74
C SER A 30 31.21 17.54 37.54
N GLY A 31 32.40 18.02 37.15
CA GLY A 31 33.33 17.33 36.24
C GLY A 31 33.95 18.30 35.25
N GLY A 32 35.26 18.54 35.34
CA GLY A 32 35.94 19.54 34.53
C GLY A 32 36.14 19.12 33.08
N GLU A 33 35.47 19.78 32.14
CA GLU A 33 35.78 19.75 30.71
C GLU A 33 35.79 21.19 30.16
N LYS A 34 36.75 21.47 29.27
CA LYS A 34 37.02 22.79 28.67
C LYS A 34 36.01 23.09 27.56
N PHE A 35 35.58 24.36 27.45
CA PHE A 35 34.86 24.98 26.30
C PHE A 35 34.14 24.02 25.34
N ASN A 36 32.86 23.76 25.59
CA ASN A 36 31.97 22.89 24.81
C ASN A 36 31.83 23.31 23.32
N GLU A 37 32.19 22.41 22.40
CA GLU A 37 31.99 22.58 20.96
C GLU A 37 30.53 22.31 20.56
N GLY A 38 29.78 21.58 21.38
CA GLY A 38 28.39 21.18 21.16
C GLY A 38 27.44 22.34 20.84
N PRO A 39 27.29 23.36 21.71
CA PRO A 39 26.42 24.51 21.42
C PRO A 39 26.81 25.26 20.15
N LYS A 40 28.11 25.33 19.81
CA LYS A 40 28.56 25.94 18.55
C LYS A 40 28.16 25.12 17.34
N ALA A 41 28.19 23.79 17.44
CA ALA A 41 27.74 22.91 16.38
C ALA A 41 26.22 23.04 16.14
N VAL A 42 25.42 23.13 17.21
CA VAL A 42 23.97 23.44 17.11
C VAL A 42 23.74 24.78 16.42
N MET A 43 24.48 25.82 16.81
CA MET A 43 24.40 27.14 16.16
C MET A 43 24.75 27.06 14.67
N THR A 44 25.78 26.29 14.31
CA THR A 44 26.24 26.11 12.93
C THR A 44 25.18 25.39 12.09
N GLU A 45 24.62 24.30 12.60
CA GLU A 45 23.59 23.53 11.90
C GLU A 45 22.28 24.32 11.74
N ALA A 46 21.87 25.05 12.78
CA ALA A 46 20.71 25.93 12.71
C ALA A 46 20.94 27.09 11.71
N LEU A 47 22.14 27.66 11.66
CA LEU A 47 22.49 28.68 10.67
C LEU A 47 22.45 28.10 9.24
N ARG A 48 23.03 26.91 9.04
CA ARG A 48 22.97 26.19 7.76
C ARG A 48 21.52 25.98 7.31
N ALA A 49 20.66 25.52 8.21
CA ALA A 49 19.26 25.26 7.92
C ALA A 49 18.48 26.55 7.60
N ILE A 50 18.64 27.62 8.40
CA ILE A 50 17.90 28.86 8.18
C ILE A 50 18.34 29.60 6.91
N SER A 51 19.60 29.47 6.50
CA SER A 51 20.12 30.04 5.26
C SER A 51 19.50 29.44 3.99
N THR A 52 18.84 28.28 4.10
CA THR A 52 18.05 27.72 2.98
C THR A 52 16.65 28.34 2.85
N MET A 53 16.23 29.13 3.83
CA MET A 53 14.92 29.78 3.87
C MET A 53 15.02 31.24 3.41
N PRO A 54 13.92 31.84 2.91
CA PRO A 54 13.89 33.27 2.61
C PRO A 54 14.32 34.11 3.82
N HIS A 55 15.30 34.99 3.62
CA HIS A 55 15.81 35.87 4.65
C HIS A 55 16.09 37.26 4.05
N ARG A 56 16.11 38.29 4.89
CA ARG A 56 16.49 39.64 4.46
C ARG A 56 17.97 39.69 4.14
N SER A 57 18.38 40.61 3.26
CA SER A 57 19.79 40.82 2.90
C SER A 57 20.67 41.25 4.08
N ASP A 58 20.07 41.82 5.13
CA ASP A 58 20.73 42.25 6.36
C ASP A 58 20.75 41.17 7.46
N PHE A 59 20.35 39.93 7.17
CA PHE A 59 20.27 38.85 8.15
C PHE A 59 21.67 38.48 8.70
N GLN A 60 21.91 38.79 9.98
CA GLN A 60 23.19 38.58 10.67
C GLN A 60 23.32 37.20 11.34
N GLY A 61 22.30 36.34 11.28
CA GLY A 61 22.30 35.05 11.98
C GLY A 61 22.22 35.20 13.50
N TRP A 62 23.23 34.67 14.20
CA TRP A 62 23.28 34.63 15.67
C TRP A 62 23.79 35.93 16.27
N ILE A 63 23.05 36.46 17.24
CA ILE A 63 23.38 37.69 17.97
C ILE A 63 23.62 37.33 19.45
N PRO A 64 24.80 37.67 20.02
CA PRO A 64 25.05 37.46 21.45
C PRO A 64 24.19 38.40 22.30
N VAL A 65 23.61 37.87 23.37
CA VAL A 65 22.86 38.67 24.34
C VAL A 65 23.83 39.21 25.38
N LYS A 66 23.91 40.54 25.52
CA LYS A 66 24.81 41.18 26.47
C LYS A 66 24.56 40.69 27.90
N ASP A 67 25.63 40.40 28.62
CA ASP A 67 25.63 39.95 30.02
C ASP A 67 24.87 38.63 30.26
N ARG A 68 24.68 37.82 29.20
CA ARG A 68 24.14 36.46 29.27
C ARG A 68 24.98 35.54 28.39
N ASP A 69 25.15 34.30 28.82
CA ASP A 69 25.78 33.25 28.02
C ASP A 69 24.80 32.68 26.98
N GLU A 70 24.10 33.56 26.26
CA GLU A 70 22.98 33.24 25.38
C GLU A 70 23.22 33.89 23.99
N TYR A 71 23.00 33.11 22.94
CA TYR A 71 22.92 33.60 21.57
C TYR A 71 21.51 33.45 21.05
N ARG A 72 21.04 34.46 20.30
CA ARG A 72 19.70 34.48 19.72
C ARG A 72 19.72 34.64 18.22
N MET A 73 18.85 33.91 17.55
CA MET A 73 18.61 34.05 16.11
C MET A 73 17.12 34.26 15.87
N ALA A 74 16.77 35.40 15.27
CA ALA A 74 15.39 35.77 15.01
C ALA A 74 15.04 35.61 13.53
N SER A 75 13.90 35.00 13.22
CA SER A 75 13.47 34.80 11.83
C SER A 75 11.95 34.87 11.64
N GLY A 76 11.53 35.66 10.64
CA GLY A 76 10.15 35.73 10.17
C GLY A 76 9.76 34.58 9.26
N SER A 77 10.69 34.04 8.46
CA SER A 77 10.43 32.88 7.61
C SER A 77 10.25 31.60 8.42
N LEU A 78 11.00 31.44 9.51
CA LEU A 78 10.78 30.35 10.47
C LEU A 78 9.43 30.50 11.19
N LYS A 79 8.92 31.73 11.40
CA LYS A 79 7.55 31.93 11.90
C LYS A 79 6.53 31.40 10.90
N ALA A 80 6.69 31.69 9.60
CA ALA A 80 5.78 31.19 8.58
C ALA A 80 5.75 29.66 8.54
N LEU A 81 6.93 29.02 8.62
CA LEU A 81 7.03 27.56 8.74
C LEU A 81 6.41 27.02 10.03
N ALA A 82 6.63 27.69 11.18
CA ALA A 82 6.00 27.30 12.44
C ALA A 82 4.47 27.34 12.33
N SER A 83 3.92 28.38 11.69
CA SER A 83 2.47 28.46 11.43
C SER A 83 1.97 27.37 10.48
N SER A 84 2.74 26.97 9.45
CA SER A 84 2.32 25.91 8.52
C SER A 84 2.26 24.53 9.15
N VAL A 85 2.93 24.34 10.30
CA VAL A 85 2.90 23.10 11.09
C VAL A 85 2.01 23.21 12.34
N GLY A 86 1.15 24.23 12.39
CA GLY A 86 0.16 24.41 13.46
C GLY A 86 0.70 25.02 14.76
N LEU A 87 1.94 25.55 14.78
CA LEU A 87 2.51 26.22 15.95
C LEU A 87 2.16 27.72 15.97
N SER A 88 1.94 28.25 17.16
CA SER A 88 1.56 29.64 17.39
C SER A 88 2.19 30.21 18.66
N PRO A 89 2.14 31.55 18.89
CA PRO A 89 2.61 32.15 20.14
C PRO A 89 1.94 31.59 21.40
N SER A 90 0.69 31.14 21.30
CA SER A 90 -0.08 30.56 22.41
C SER A 90 0.02 29.04 22.49
N ASN A 91 0.48 28.38 21.43
CA ASN A 91 0.59 26.92 21.37
C ASN A 91 1.87 26.48 20.67
N LYS A 92 2.85 26.04 21.49
CA LYS A 92 4.09 25.41 21.04
C LYS A 92 4.06 23.88 21.14
N SER A 93 2.93 23.29 21.51
CA SER A 93 2.82 21.85 21.71
C SER A 93 2.91 21.10 20.40
N ILE A 94 3.44 19.88 20.46
CA ILE A 94 3.48 18.98 19.32
C ILE A 94 2.04 18.52 19.06
N ASN A 95 1.53 18.82 17.88
CA ASN A 95 0.14 18.57 17.50
C ASN A 95 0.07 17.58 16.32
N PRO A 96 -1.11 17.00 16.02
CA PRO A 96 -1.25 16.03 14.94
C PRO A 96 -0.80 16.54 13.57
N GLN A 97 -0.99 17.84 13.29
CA GLN A 97 -0.52 18.47 12.06
C GLN A 97 1.01 18.44 11.98
N LEU A 98 1.73 18.75 13.05
CA LEU A 98 3.20 18.66 13.11
C LEU A 98 3.71 17.22 13.00
N GLU A 99 3.02 16.26 13.63
CA GLU A 99 3.40 14.84 13.59
C GLU A 99 3.30 14.24 12.18
N THR A 100 2.32 14.69 11.40
CA THR A 100 2.06 14.24 10.03
C THR A 100 2.64 15.19 8.98
N PHE A 101 3.33 16.25 9.40
CA PHE A 101 3.85 17.27 8.48
C PHE A 101 5.08 16.78 7.71
N GLY A 102 4.97 16.80 6.38
CA GLY A 102 6.11 16.63 5.48
C GLY A 102 6.60 15.19 5.38
N SER A 103 7.90 15.01 5.12
CA SER A 103 8.52 13.72 4.84
C SER A 103 9.17 13.09 6.08
N SER A 104 9.59 11.82 5.97
CA SER A 104 10.42 11.15 6.99
C SER A 104 11.69 11.94 7.35
N GLU A 105 12.29 12.65 6.39
CA GLU A 105 13.42 13.55 6.63
C GLU A 105 13.05 14.78 7.46
N PHE A 106 11.83 15.30 7.31
CA PHE A 106 11.33 16.37 8.17
C PHE A 106 11.25 15.89 9.63
N VAL A 107 10.69 14.69 9.85
CA VAL A 107 10.55 14.06 11.18
C VAL A 107 11.91 13.79 11.82
N LYS A 108 12.86 13.19 11.08
CA LYS A 108 14.25 12.98 11.57
C LYS A 108 14.90 14.30 11.99
N GLY A 109 14.76 15.33 11.14
CA GLY A 109 15.28 16.66 11.46
C GLY A 109 14.63 17.24 12.72
N PHE A 110 13.29 17.14 12.84
CA PHE A 110 12.57 17.62 14.02
C PHE A 110 13.05 16.94 15.30
N LEU A 111 13.14 15.60 15.29
CA LEU A 111 13.63 14.80 16.41
C LEU A 111 15.09 15.19 16.75
N ARG A 112 15.98 15.32 15.76
CA ARG A 112 17.35 15.79 16.03
C ARG A 112 17.35 17.15 16.74
N GLY A 113 16.53 18.09 16.27
CA GLY A 113 16.44 19.44 16.85
C GLY A 113 15.94 19.45 18.30
N ILE A 114 14.88 18.71 18.62
CA ILE A 114 14.36 18.68 20.00
C ILE A 114 15.31 17.95 20.97
N PHE A 115 16.01 16.89 20.51
CA PHE A 115 17.02 16.20 21.31
C PHE A 115 18.32 17.02 21.45
N ASP A 116 18.68 17.84 20.47
CA ASP A 116 19.77 18.81 20.60
C ASP A 116 19.43 19.92 21.61
N ALA A 117 18.16 20.35 21.69
CA ALA A 117 17.70 21.31 22.69
C ALA A 117 17.68 20.67 24.10
N ASP A 118 16.82 19.68 24.29
CA ASP A 118 16.42 19.20 25.63
C ASP A 118 16.89 17.76 25.93
N GLY A 119 17.49 17.10 24.94
CA GLY A 119 17.94 15.72 25.06
C GLY A 119 19.33 15.58 25.70
N SER A 120 19.60 14.39 26.26
CA SER A 120 20.88 14.07 26.87
C SER A 120 21.27 12.60 26.68
N VAL A 121 22.57 12.34 26.69
CA VAL A 121 23.12 10.97 26.73
C VAL A 121 23.57 10.69 28.16
N GLN A 122 22.91 9.76 28.84
CA GLN A 122 23.13 9.44 30.25
C GLN A 122 23.55 7.98 30.46
N GLY A 123 24.04 7.68 31.67
CA GLY A 123 24.46 6.35 32.07
C GLY A 123 25.87 5.97 31.62
N ASP A 124 26.29 4.79 32.09
CA ASP A 124 27.56 4.14 31.74
C ASP A 124 27.29 2.63 31.59
N GLN A 125 28.31 1.85 31.24
CA GLN A 125 28.13 0.42 31.01
C GLN A 125 27.69 -0.39 32.24
N SER A 126 27.93 0.11 33.46
CA SER A 126 27.53 -0.56 34.69
C SER A 126 26.03 -0.43 34.95
N LYS A 127 25.43 0.72 34.59
CA LYS A 127 24.01 1.03 34.81
C LYS A 127 23.15 0.99 33.54
N GLY A 128 23.78 0.81 32.38
CA GLY A 128 23.16 0.93 31.07
C GLY A 128 23.23 2.36 30.54
N ILE A 129 23.50 2.48 29.24
CA ILE A 129 23.50 3.76 28.51
C ILE A 129 22.06 4.05 28.08
N SER A 130 21.66 5.33 28.09
CA SER A 130 20.34 5.77 27.66
C SER A 130 20.39 7.15 27.02
N ILE A 131 19.56 7.37 26.01
CA ILE A 131 19.27 8.71 25.49
C ILE A 131 17.97 9.16 26.13
N ARG A 132 17.94 10.37 26.67
CA ARG A 132 16.79 10.88 27.44
C ARG A 132 16.32 12.23 26.93
N LEU A 133 15.02 12.47 27.01
CA LEU A 133 14.39 13.75 26.73
C LEU A 133 13.51 14.12 27.93
N ASP A 134 13.88 15.19 28.63
CA ASP A 134 13.11 15.76 29.73
C ASP A 134 12.10 16.79 29.19
N GLN A 135 10.83 16.70 29.60
CA GLN A 135 9.80 17.70 29.27
C GLN A 135 8.81 17.88 30.43
N SER A 136 8.23 19.08 30.54
CA SER A 136 7.08 19.32 31.43
C SER A 136 5.74 18.86 30.82
N SER A 137 5.67 18.74 29.49
CA SER A 137 4.47 18.33 28.77
C SER A 137 4.54 16.82 28.47
N LEU A 138 3.74 16.03 29.21
CA LEU A 138 3.57 14.61 28.93
C LEU A 138 3.02 14.36 27.51
N PRO A 139 2.00 15.09 27.01
CA PRO A 139 1.53 14.92 25.64
C PRO A 139 2.61 15.14 24.57
N ASN A 140 3.55 16.08 24.79
CA ASN A 140 4.67 16.26 23.86
C ASN A 140 5.58 15.02 23.84
N LEU A 141 5.85 14.40 25.00
CA LEU A 141 6.65 13.17 25.04
C LEU A 141 5.96 12.01 24.32
N GLU A 142 4.63 11.90 24.45
CA GLU A 142 3.84 10.90 23.73
C GLU A 142 3.91 11.10 22.20
N SER A 143 3.80 12.35 21.74
CA SER A 143 4.03 12.68 20.32
C SER A 143 5.44 12.35 19.85
N VAL A 144 6.47 12.70 20.63
CA VAL A 144 7.86 12.33 20.32
C VAL A 144 8.03 10.82 20.27
N GLN A 145 7.42 10.08 21.20
CA GLN A 145 7.45 8.61 21.22
C GLN A 145 6.83 8.03 19.95
N ARG A 146 5.67 8.52 19.49
CA ARG A 146 5.06 8.09 18.22
C ARG A 146 5.96 8.40 17.02
N MET A 147 6.56 9.59 16.97
CA MET A 147 7.50 9.96 15.91
C MET A 147 8.75 9.08 15.90
N LEU A 148 9.26 8.67 17.08
CA LEU A 148 10.36 7.70 17.20
C LEU A 148 9.93 6.30 16.73
N LEU A 149 8.72 5.86 17.08
CA LEU A 149 8.16 4.57 16.66
C LEU A 149 8.05 4.45 15.14
N ARG A 150 7.64 5.53 14.44
CA ARG A 150 7.65 5.59 12.95
C ARG A 150 9.04 5.34 12.36
N LEU A 151 10.09 5.64 13.13
CA LEU A 151 11.47 5.38 12.78
C LEU A 151 12.00 4.08 13.40
N GLY A 152 11.13 3.19 13.88
CA GLY A 152 11.48 1.91 14.49
C GLY A 152 12.23 2.02 15.81
N ILE A 153 12.19 3.18 16.49
CA ILE A 153 12.89 3.44 17.75
C ILE A 153 11.88 3.39 18.89
N ALA A 154 11.90 2.32 19.67
CA ALA A 154 11.09 2.22 20.88
C ALA A 154 11.68 3.08 22.00
N SER A 155 10.81 3.64 22.84
CA SER A 155 11.19 4.42 24.02
C SER A 155 10.16 4.24 25.15
N THR A 156 10.58 4.51 26.38
CA THR A 156 9.71 4.43 27.58
C THR A 156 9.53 5.82 28.16
N ILE A 157 8.28 6.19 28.47
CA ILE A 157 7.97 7.43 29.18
C ILE A 157 7.82 7.15 30.66
N TYR A 158 8.55 7.89 31.49
CA TYR A 158 8.42 7.90 32.94
C TYR A 158 7.77 9.21 33.38
N ALA A 159 6.53 9.13 33.85
CA ALA A 159 5.82 10.30 34.34
C ALA A 159 6.29 10.72 35.74
N ASN A 160 6.22 12.04 36.03
CA ASN A 160 6.45 12.61 37.36
C ASN A 160 7.82 12.25 37.98
N ARG A 161 8.87 12.20 37.16
CA ARG A 161 10.24 11.91 37.62
C ARG A 161 10.78 12.97 38.56
N ARG A 162 10.35 14.23 38.36
CA ARG A 162 10.49 15.31 39.34
C ARG A 162 9.10 15.90 39.59
N PRO A 163 8.62 15.95 40.85
CA PRO A 163 7.31 16.48 41.16
C PRO A 163 7.26 17.99 40.94
N GLU A 164 6.05 18.53 40.80
CA GLU A 164 5.82 19.97 40.82
C GLU A 164 6.27 20.60 42.15
N GLY A 165 6.61 21.88 42.11
CA GLY A 165 7.14 22.57 43.27
C GLY A 165 7.43 24.04 43.03
N SER A 166 8.36 24.59 43.78
CA SER A 166 8.82 25.97 43.58
C SER A 166 10.34 26.04 43.48
N SER A 167 10.84 26.85 42.56
CA SER A 167 12.28 27.03 42.35
C SER A 167 12.63 28.51 42.17
N LEU A 168 13.80 28.90 42.64
CA LEU A 168 14.34 30.25 42.49
C LEU A 168 15.00 30.37 41.11
N LEU A 169 14.29 30.94 40.15
CA LEU A 169 14.75 31.10 38.76
C LEU A 169 15.02 32.59 38.42
N PRO A 170 15.81 32.89 37.37
CA PRO A 170 16.03 34.26 36.91
C PRO A 170 14.72 34.94 36.50
N ASP A 171 14.54 36.21 36.87
CA ASP A 171 13.30 36.96 36.62
C ASP A 171 13.24 37.64 35.24
N GLY A 172 14.23 37.40 34.39
CA GLY A 172 14.39 38.04 33.08
C GLY A 172 14.83 39.51 33.12
N LYS A 173 14.96 40.12 34.31
CA LYS A 173 15.40 41.51 34.56
C LYS A 173 16.71 41.59 35.34
N GLY A 174 17.41 40.46 35.50
CA GLY A 174 18.70 40.39 36.21
C GLY A 174 18.57 40.04 37.70
N GLY A 175 17.36 39.83 38.21
CA GLY A 175 17.07 39.34 39.56
C GLY A 175 16.72 37.84 39.59
N ARG A 176 16.36 37.35 40.78
CA ARG A 176 15.86 35.98 40.99
C ARG A 176 14.48 36.05 41.65
N LYS A 177 13.54 35.24 41.17
CA LYS A 177 12.18 35.14 41.70
C LYS A 177 11.81 33.68 41.89
N ILE A 178 10.97 33.40 42.88
CA ILE A 178 10.40 32.06 43.07
C ILE A 178 9.31 31.87 42.01
N TYR A 179 9.45 30.81 41.21
CA TYR A 179 8.48 30.37 40.23
C TYR A 179 7.92 29.02 40.64
N ALA A 180 6.62 28.81 40.42
CA ALA A 180 6.04 27.47 40.42
C ALA A 180 6.63 26.71 39.22
N ILE A 181 7.15 25.51 39.48
CA ILE A 181 7.69 24.61 38.47
C ILE A 181 6.75 23.43 38.29
N GLN A 182 6.46 23.09 37.03
CA GLN A 182 5.63 21.94 36.67
C GLN A 182 6.41 20.63 36.90
N ALA A 183 5.67 19.54 37.07
CA ALA A 183 6.26 18.20 37.07
C ALA A 183 7.09 17.97 35.80
N GLN A 184 8.16 17.20 35.93
CA GLN A 184 9.00 16.80 34.80
C GLN A 184 8.83 15.32 34.53
N HIS A 185 8.63 15.02 33.25
CA HIS A 185 8.50 13.68 32.69
C HIS A 185 9.74 13.39 31.85
N GLU A 186 10.08 12.12 31.69
CA GLU A 186 11.31 11.69 31.03
C GLU A 186 10.99 10.62 29.99
N LEU A 187 11.30 10.87 28.72
CA LEU A 187 11.31 9.84 27.67
C LEU A 187 12.71 9.24 27.59
N VAL A 188 12.80 7.91 27.57
CA VAL A 188 14.07 7.18 27.67
C VAL A 188 14.18 6.14 26.56
N ILE A 189 15.24 6.26 25.75
CA ILE A 189 15.63 5.30 24.70
C ILE A 189 16.77 4.43 25.26
N THR A 190 16.58 3.12 25.24
CA THR A 190 17.55 2.12 25.75
C THR A 190 17.71 0.96 24.77
N ARG A 191 18.55 -0.03 25.12
CA ARG A 191 18.72 -1.27 24.34
C ARG A 191 19.23 -0.99 22.93
N GLU A 192 18.93 -1.84 21.96
CA GLU A 192 19.31 -1.65 20.55
C GLU A 192 18.77 -0.36 19.92
N ASN A 193 17.70 0.24 20.49
CA ASN A 193 17.12 1.49 19.99
C ASN A 193 18.10 2.68 20.08
N ILE A 194 19.10 2.64 20.97
CA ILE A 194 20.16 3.65 21.05
C ILE A 194 20.97 3.69 19.76
N ARG A 195 21.28 2.50 19.20
CA ARG A 195 21.97 2.36 17.93
C ARG A 195 21.10 2.83 16.78
N LEU A 196 19.81 2.49 16.79
CA LEU A 196 18.86 2.97 15.79
C LEU A 196 18.72 4.51 15.83
N PHE A 197 18.70 5.12 17.01
CA PHE A 197 18.72 6.57 17.16
C PHE A 197 20.01 7.16 16.58
N HIS A 198 21.17 6.60 16.90
CA HIS A 198 22.46 7.04 16.37
C HIS A 198 22.49 7.01 14.82
N GLU A 199 22.04 5.91 14.22
CA GLU A 199 22.07 5.70 12.77
C GLU A 199 21.02 6.55 12.02
N ARG A 200 19.83 6.75 12.61
CA ARG A 200 18.69 7.38 11.92
C ARG A 200 18.50 8.86 12.24
N ILE A 201 18.91 9.30 13.44
CA ILE A 201 18.66 10.64 13.96
C ILE A 201 19.97 11.32 14.36
N GLY A 202 20.71 10.78 15.34
CA GLY A 202 21.94 11.38 15.87
C GLY A 202 21.73 12.76 16.52
N PHE A 203 22.82 13.42 16.88
CA PHE A 203 22.85 14.80 17.39
C PHE A 203 23.62 15.71 16.43
N ALA A 204 23.25 16.99 16.33
CA ALA A 204 24.16 17.99 15.76
C ALA A 204 25.06 18.61 16.84
N ASP A 205 24.64 18.57 18.11
CA ASP A 205 25.52 18.85 19.25
C ASP A 205 26.67 17.83 19.29
N THR A 206 27.87 18.28 18.95
CA THR A 206 29.07 17.43 18.85
C THR A 206 29.48 16.82 20.19
N ASP A 207 29.19 17.47 21.31
CA ASP A 207 29.52 16.92 22.64
C ASP A 207 28.56 15.77 22.96
N LYS A 208 27.25 15.91 22.64
CA LYS A 208 26.26 14.84 22.76
C LYS A 208 26.58 13.68 21.81
N GLN A 209 26.91 13.99 20.55
CA GLN A 209 27.23 12.99 19.53
C GLN A 209 28.49 12.18 19.90
N THR A 210 29.58 12.85 20.25
CA THR A 210 30.84 12.20 20.65
C THR A 210 30.63 11.31 21.87
N ARG A 211 29.84 11.78 22.85
CA ARG A 211 29.49 10.99 24.04
C ARG A 211 28.65 9.77 23.70
N LEU A 212 27.74 9.85 22.72
CA LEU A 212 26.96 8.71 22.25
C LEU A 212 27.87 7.68 21.56
N GLU A 213 28.70 8.12 20.63
CA GLU A 213 29.65 7.28 19.88
C GLU A 213 30.62 6.57 20.82
N THR A 214 31.32 7.32 21.68
CA THR A 214 32.28 6.77 22.65
C THR A 214 31.64 5.70 23.54
N ARG A 215 30.39 5.92 23.95
CA ARG A 215 29.64 4.98 24.78
C ARG A 215 29.19 3.73 24.01
N LEU A 216 28.83 3.88 22.74
CA LEU A 216 28.47 2.77 21.85
C LEU A 216 29.69 1.92 21.52
N GLU A 217 30.82 2.53 21.18
CA GLU A 217 32.10 1.85 20.90
C GLU A 217 32.59 1.02 22.08
N GLY A 218 32.28 1.45 23.31
CA GLY A 218 32.65 0.70 24.49
C GLY A 218 31.95 -0.67 24.63
N TYR A 219 30.83 -0.93 23.95
CA TYR A 219 30.10 -2.20 24.10
C TYR A 219 30.89 -3.37 23.50
N LYS A 220 31.29 -4.32 24.36
CA LYS A 220 31.96 -5.56 23.94
C LYS A 220 31.00 -6.67 23.48
N ARG A 221 29.71 -6.53 23.78
CA ARG A 221 28.64 -7.46 23.41
C ARG A 221 27.55 -6.68 22.68
N ASN A 222 26.76 -7.38 21.87
CA ASN A 222 25.58 -6.77 21.23
C ASN A 222 24.64 -6.18 22.29
N LEU A 223 24.03 -5.05 21.97
CA LEU A 223 22.96 -4.45 22.78
C LEU A 223 21.82 -5.45 22.92
N ASN A 224 21.14 -5.42 24.08
CA ASN A 224 19.92 -6.20 24.28
C ASN A 224 18.90 -5.83 23.20
N ARG A 225 18.21 -6.82 22.66
CA ARG A 225 17.13 -6.58 21.69
C ARG A 225 15.90 -5.98 22.36
N GLU A 226 15.15 -5.21 21.59
CA GLU A 226 13.83 -4.73 21.96
C GLU A 226 12.79 -5.80 21.63
N THR A 227 11.89 -6.07 22.58
CA THR A 227 10.79 -7.01 22.38
C THR A 227 9.52 -6.23 22.10
N PHE A 228 8.97 -6.38 20.89
CA PHE A 228 7.73 -5.75 20.45
C PHE A 228 6.49 -6.49 20.99
N THR A 229 6.34 -6.53 22.31
CA THR A 229 5.17 -7.13 22.96
C THR A 229 4.50 -6.08 23.84
N ALA A 230 3.26 -5.73 23.52
CA ALA A 230 2.41 -4.89 24.34
C ALA A 230 1.16 -5.66 24.76
N THR A 231 0.69 -5.41 25.97
CA THR A 231 -0.62 -5.89 26.43
C THR A 231 -1.63 -4.77 26.20
N VAL A 232 -2.78 -5.10 25.60
CA VAL A 232 -3.88 -4.15 25.47
C VAL A 232 -4.38 -3.81 26.88
N GLU A 233 -4.20 -2.55 27.29
CA GLU A 233 -4.62 -2.07 28.61
C GLU A 233 -6.15 -1.90 28.69
N GLY A 234 -6.76 -1.44 27.61
CA GLY A 234 -8.21 -1.22 27.53
C GLY A 234 -8.64 -0.73 26.15
N PHE A 235 -9.95 -0.57 25.99
CA PHE A 235 -10.57 0.01 24.80
C PHE A 235 -11.32 1.27 25.21
N TYR A 236 -10.96 2.40 24.61
CA TYR A 236 -11.55 3.70 24.90
C TYR A 236 -12.25 4.23 23.64
N PRO A 237 -13.47 4.79 23.74
CA PRO A 237 -14.09 5.48 22.62
C PRO A 237 -13.24 6.69 22.19
N ASP A 238 -12.86 6.77 20.93
CA ASP A 238 -12.01 7.84 20.35
C ASP A 238 -12.79 8.72 19.34
N GLY A 239 -14.11 8.81 19.52
CA GLY A 239 -15.01 9.51 18.60
C GLY A 239 -15.45 8.65 17.42
N GLU A 240 -16.22 9.27 16.52
CA GLU A 240 -16.69 8.68 15.26
C GLU A 240 -16.19 9.55 14.10
N GLU A 241 -15.48 8.95 13.15
CA GLU A 241 -15.01 9.60 11.93
C GLU A 241 -15.33 8.71 10.72
N GLU A 242 -15.66 9.32 9.58
CA GLU A 242 -15.81 8.59 8.33
C GLU A 242 -14.42 8.11 7.85
N VAL A 243 -14.17 6.81 7.98
CA VAL A 243 -12.94 6.18 7.47
C VAL A 243 -13.24 5.38 6.21
N PHE A 244 -12.45 5.61 5.16
CA PHE A 244 -12.34 4.66 4.05
C PHE A 244 -11.42 3.52 4.49
N ASP A 245 -11.58 2.33 3.90
CA ASP A 245 -10.64 1.22 4.07
C ASP A 245 -9.20 1.74 4.05
N VAL A 246 -8.42 1.39 5.07
CA VAL A 246 -7.18 2.09 5.46
C VAL A 246 -6.10 1.81 4.41
N MET A 247 -6.14 2.54 3.31
CA MET A 247 -5.22 2.41 2.19
C MET A 247 -4.49 3.73 2.02
N VAL A 248 -3.17 3.72 2.18
CA VAL A 248 -2.33 4.83 1.76
C VAL A 248 -2.18 4.74 0.23
N PRO A 249 -2.57 5.76 -0.55
CA PRO A 249 -2.40 5.73 -2.00
C PRO A 249 -0.94 5.41 -2.37
N GLY A 250 -0.74 4.31 -3.10
CA GLY A 250 0.58 3.84 -3.53
C GLY A 250 1.28 2.85 -2.57
N GLU A 251 0.86 2.75 -1.30
CA GLU A 251 1.42 1.80 -0.34
C GLU A 251 0.36 0.84 0.21
N HIS A 252 0.63 -0.46 0.13
CA HIS A 252 -0.21 -1.49 0.78
C HIS A 252 0.09 -1.58 2.29
N ALA A 253 0.11 -0.44 2.98
CA ALA A 253 0.31 -0.32 4.41
C ALA A 253 -0.39 0.91 5.00
N PHE A 254 -0.58 0.95 6.32
CA PHE A 254 -1.06 2.13 7.05
C PHE A 254 -0.31 2.37 8.36
N ASP A 255 -0.26 3.63 8.81
CA ASP A 255 0.31 4.05 10.11
C ASP A 255 -0.73 3.85 11.24
N ALA A 256 -0.56 2.78 12.01
CA ALA A 256 -1.28 2.47 13.24
C ALA A 256 -0.53 3.05 14.45
N ASN A 257 -0.68 4.35 14.69
CA ASN A 257 -0.15 5.03 15.88
C ASN A 257 1.38 4.92 16.05
N GLY A 258 2.10 5.06 14.93
CA GLY A 258 3.55 4.93 14.83
C GLY A 258 4.03 3.56 14.35
N MET A 259 3.13 2.61 14.10
CA MET A 259 3.45 1.27 13.57
C MET A 259 2.94 1.12 12.13
N VAL A 260 3.78 0.63 11.23
CA VAL A 260 3.37 0.35 9.85
C VAL A 260 2.74 -1.06 9.77
N VAL A 261 1.50 -1.15 9.26
CA VAL A 261 0.72 -2.41 9.18
C VAL A 261 0.28 -2.65 7.74
N HIS A 262 0.35 -3.90 7.23
CA HIS A 262 0.08 -4.25 5.83
C HIS A 262 -1.34 -4.79 5.57
N ASN A 263 -1.82 -4.64 4.32
CA ASN A 263 -3.23 -4.81 3.94
C ASN A 263 -3.67 -6.27 3.67
N CYS A 264 -2.73 -7.21 3.49
CA CYS A 264 -3.00 -8.63 3.37
C CYS A 264 -2.20 -9.38 4.43
N GLY A 265 -2.92 -9.96 5.39
CA GLY A 265 -2.36 -10.43 6.65
C GLY A 265 -1.90 -11.88 6.65
N GLU A 266 -2.01 -12.63 5.55
CA GLU A 266 -1.73 -14.08 5.51
C GLU A 266 -0.25 -14.41 5.75
N GLN A 267 0.65 -13.44 5.55
CA GLN A 267 2.08 -13.64 5.71
C GLN A 267 2.73 -12.54 6.57
N PRO A 268 2.98 -12.79 7.86
CA PRO A 268 3.82 -11.91 8.66
C PRO A 268 5.28 -12.05 8.23
N LEU A 269 5.83 -10.97 7.65
CA LEU A 269 7.19 -10.89 7.14
C LEU A 269 8.03 -9.93 7.99
N LEU A 270 9.26 -10.33 8.28
CA LEU A 270 10.28 -9.45 8.85
C LEU A 270 10.83 -8.51 7.76
N PRO A 271 11.55 -7.43 8.11
CA PRO A 271 12.16 -6.55 7.13
C PRO A 271 12.99 -7.32 6.09
N TYR A 272 12.75 -7.02 4.82
CA TYR A 272 13.36 -7.67 3.65
C TYR A 272 13.05 -9.17 3.48
N GLU A 273 12.20 -9.79 4.30
CA GLU A 273 11.69 -11.12 3.96
C GLU A 273 10.70 -11.06 2.80
N ALA A 274 10.65 -12.16 2.06
CA ALA A 274 9.59 -12.47 1.12
C ALA A 274 9.16 -13.93 1.29
N CYS A 275 8.01 -14.28 0.74
CA CYS A 275 7.49 -15.65 0.76
C CYS A 275 6.88 -15.97 -0.60
N ASN A 276 7.20 -17.14 -1.13
CA ASN A 276 6.52 -17.68 -2.30
C ASN A 276 5.35 -18.57 -1.87
N LEU A 277 4.22 -18.40 -2.55
CA LEU A 277 2.95 -19.01 -2.20
C LEU A 277 2.55 -20.11 -3.20
N GLY A 278 1.79 -21.08 -2.74
CA GLY A 278 1.13 -22.09 -3.58
C GLY A 278 -0.07 -22.69 -2.86
N SER A 279 -1.08 -23.16 -3.61
CA SER A 279 -2.32 -23.66 -3.02
C SER A 279 -2.74 -25.00 -3.60
N ILE A 280 -3.13 -25.94 -2.72
CA ILE A 280 -3.70 -27.23 -3.10
C ILE A 280 -5.20 -27.05 -3.37
N ASN A 281 -5.67 -27.45 -4.56
CA ASN A 281 -7.10 -27.51 -4.85
C ASN A 281 -7.74 -28.73 -4.15
N LEU A 282 -8.44 -28.48 -3.06
CA LEU A 282 -9.09 -29.51 -2.24
C LEU A 282 -10.24 -30.20 -2.95
N ALA A 283 -10.92 -29.53 -3.87
CA ALA A 283 -11.97 -30.15 -4.67
C ALA A 283 -11.42 -31.32 -5.50
N ASN A 284 -10.12 -31.34 -5.85
CA ASN A 284 -9.47 -32.44 -6.55
C ASN A 284 -8.94 -33.56 -5.62
N MET A 285 -9.08 -33.39 -4.30
CA MET A 285 -8.63 -34.34 -3.28
C MET A 285 -9.78 -35.19 -2.73
N VAL A 286 -10.94 -35.21 -3.40
CA VAL A 286 -12.11 -36.00 -2.99
C VAL A 286 -12.29 -37.18 -3.94
N SER A 287 -12.49 -38.38 -3.37
CA SER A 287 -12.80 -39.63 -4.07
C SER A 287 -14.09 -40.21 -3.51
N GLY A 288 -15.14 -40.29 -4.35
CA GLY A 288 -16.49 -40.60 -3.87
C GLY A 288 -16.99 -39.53 -2.89
N MET A 289 -17.33 -39.96 -1.67
CA MET A 289 -17.84 -39.13 -0.57
C MET A 289 -16.82 -38.98 0.58
N ASP A 290 -15.52 -39.18 0.31
CA ASP A 290 -14.45 -38.99 1.30
C ASP A 290 -13.23 -38.34 0.65
N ILE A 291 -12.31 -37.88 1.49
CA ILE A 291 -11.03 -37.31 1.09
C ILE A 291 -10.06 -38.44 0.71
N ASP A 292 -9.42 -38.28 -0.44
CA ASP A 292 -8.26 -39.07 -0.84
C ASP A 292 -7.02 -38.58 -0.06
N TRP A 293 -6.88 -39.09 1.18
CA TRP A 293 -5.82 -38.70 2.10
C TRP A 293 -4.42 -39.02 1.56
N GLU A 294 -4.27 -40.07 0.77
CA GLU A 294 -2.98 -40.44 0.18
C GLU A 294 -2.60 -39.46 -0.93
N LYS A 295 -3.55 -39.09 -1.79
CA LYS A 295 -3.33 -38.05 -2.81
C LYS A 295 -3.02 -36.69 -2.16
N LEU A 296 -3.74 -36.31 -1.10
CA LEU A 296 -3.45 -35.10 -0.34
C LEU A 296 -2.03 -35.12 0.24
N ARG A 297 -1.61 -36.26 0.81
CA ARG A 297 -0.27 -36.46 1.36
C ARG A 297 0.82 -36.29 0.30
N LEU A 298 0.71 -37.00 -0.81
CA LEU A 298 1.68 -36.92 -1.91
C LEU A 298 1.74 -35.51 -2.51
N THR A 299 0.59 -34.89 -2.73
CA THR A 299 0.50 -33.52 -3.28
C THR A 299 1.15 -32.51 -2.33
N THR A 300 0.92 -32.63 -1.02
CA THR A 300 1.52 -31.75 -0.01
C THR A 300 3.05 -31.83 -0.03
N ARG A 301 3.62 -33.05 -0.07
CA ARG A 301 5.08 -33.24 -0.13
C ARG A 301 5.68 -32.62 -1.39
N LEU A 302 5.05 -32.86 -2.54
CA LEU A 302 5.49 -32.28 -3.81
C LEU A 302 5.41 -30.75 -3.80
N ALA A 303 4.33 -30.19 -3.23
CA ALA A 303 4.14 -28.76 -3.14
C ALA A 303 5.19 -28.08 -2.24
N VAL A 304 5.50 -28.66 -1.07
CA VAL A 304 6.58 -28.14 -0.20
C VAL A 304 7.92 -28.16 -0.92
N ARG A 305 8.26 -29.26 -1.59
CA ARG A 305 9.50 -29.36 -2.37
C ARG A 305 9.54 -28.37 -3.53
N PHE A 306 8.43 -28.18 -4.22
CA PHE A 306 8.30 -27.21 -5.30
C PHE A 306 8.53 -25.79 -4.77
N LEU A 307 7.88 -25.41 -3.67
CA LEU A 307 8.04 -24.09 -3.06
C LEU A 307 9.46 -23.86 -2.54
N ASP A 308 10.13 -24.87 -1.97
CA ASP A 308 11.55 -24.76 -1.57
C ASP A 308 12.47 -24.58 -2.79
N ASN A 309 12.18 -25.24 -3.93
CA ASN A 309 12.94 -25.03 -5.16
C ASN A 309 12.78 -23.60 -5.70
N VAL A 310 11.58 -23.01 -5.58
CA VAL A 310 11.32 -21.65 -6.07
C VAL A 310 12.27 -20.65 -5.40
N ILE A 311 12.57 -20.79 -4.11
CA ILE A 311 13.52 -19.93 -3.41
C ILE A 311 14.89 -19.89 -4.11
N ASP A 312 15.36 -21.04 -4.61
CA ASP A 312 16.71 -21.15 -5.17
C ASP A 312 16.79 -20.60 -6.61
N VAL A 313 15.69 -20.67 -7.37
CA VAL A 313 15.63 -20.20 -8.77
C VAL A 313 15.09 -18.79 -8.93
N ASN A 314 14.48 -18.22 -7.88
CA ASN A 314 13.89 -16.89 -7.95
C ASN A 314 14.98 -15.81 -8.06
N GLN A 315 14.67 -14.74 -8.79
CA GLN A 315 15.51 -13.56 -8.91
C GLN A 315 14.90 -12.42 -8.09
N TYR A 316 15.64 -11.94 -7.10
CA TYR A 316 15.16 -10.90 -6.20
C TYR A 316 15.62 -9.53 -6.67
N PRO A 317 14.78 -8.49 -6.54
CA PRO A 317 15.10 -7.15 -7.01
C PRO A 317 16.15 -6.45 -6.13
N LEU A 318 16.32 -6.89 -4.88
CA LEU A 318 17.26 -6.31 -3.92
C LEU A 318 18.11 -7.41 -3.25
N PRO A 319 19.43 -7.22 -3.11
CA PRO A 319 20.31 -8.20 -2.46
C PRO A 319 19.91 -8.53 -1.02
N GLN A 320 19.37 -7.55 -0.28
CA GLN A 320 18.90 -7.75 1.10
C GLN A 320 17.73 -8.73 1.16
N ILE A 321 16.85 -8.71 0.15
CA ILE A 321 15.73 -9.64 0.06
C ILE A 321 16.26 -11.04 -0.24
N GLU A 322 17.19 -11.16 -1.19
CA GLU A 322 17.79 -12.46 -1.52
C GLU A 322 18.48 -13.09 -0.31
N GLU A 323 19.32 -12.33 0.41
CA GLU A 323 20.00 -12.80 1.61
C GLU A 323 19.00 -13.27 2.66
N MET A 324 17.97 -12.46 2.92
CA MET A 324 17.02 -12.73 3.98
C MET A 324 16.11 -13.92 3.63
N VAL A 325 15.63 -14.03 2.39
CA VAL A 325 14.83 -15.16 1.93
C VAL A 325 15.64 -16.46 1.93
N LYS A 326 16.89 -16.44 1.47
CA LYS A 326 17.76 -17.64 1.52
C LYS A 326 18.10 -18.06 2.96
N LYS A 327 18.10 -17.11 3.88
CA LYS A 327 18.38 -17.35 5.30
C LYS A 327 17.18 -17.95 6.07
N THR A 328 15.95 -17.46 5.87
CA THR A 328 14.78 -18.01 6.58
C THR A 328 14.03 -19.08 5.81
N ARG A 329 14.10 -19.04 4.48
CA ARG A 329 13.47 -20.01 3.57
C ARG A 329 11.98 -20.22 3.86
N LYS A 330 11.27 -19.14 4.20
CA LYS A 330 9.81 -19.16 4.41
C LYS A 330 9.10 -19.53 3.11
N ILE A 331 8.16 -20.47 3.22
CA ILE A 331 7.23 -20.81 2.16
C ILE A 331 5.79 -20.69 2.67
N GLY A 332 4.85 -20.54 1.75
CA GLY A 332 3.43 -20.42 2.05
C GLY A 332 2.59 -21.40 1.26
N LEU A 333 2.49 -22.63 1.74
CA LEU A 333 1.58 -23.63 1.21
C LEU A 333 0.20 -23.47 1.85
N GLY A 334 -0.79 -23.17 1.02
CA GLY A 334 -2.20 -23.09 1.40
C GLY A 334 -3.10 -24.02 0.62
N ILE A 335 -4.38 -23.69 0.64
CA ILE A 335 -5.46 -24.43 0.00
C ILE A 335 -6.35 -23.49 -0.82
N MET A 336 -7.10 -24.08 -1.74
CA MET A 336 -8.25 -23.49 -2.44
C MET A 336 -9.28 -24.58 -2.70
N GLY A 337 -10.48 -24.22 -3.15
CA GLY A 337 -11.55 -25.18 -3.42
C GLY A 337 -12.21 -25.74 -2.15
N TRP A 338 -12.13 -25.04 -1.01
CA TRP A 338 -12.76 -25.49 0.24
C TRP A 338 -14.29 -25.62 0.15
N ALA A 339 -14.98 -24.58 -0.33
CA ALA A 339 -16.44 -24.62 -0.49
C ALA A 339 -16.86 -25.72 -1.47
N ASP A 340 -16.10 -25.90 -2.55
CA ASP A 340 -16.34 -26.96 -3.52
C ASP A 340 -16.14 -28.37 -2.92
N LEU A 341 -15.11 -28.57 -2.09
CA LEU A 341 -14.94 -29.82 -1.34
C LEU A 341 -16.17 -30.09 -0.47
N LEU A 342 -16.65 -29.09 0.26
CA LEU A 342 -17.84 -29.23 1.11
C LEU A 342 -19.10 -29.56 0.29
N PHE A 343 -19.27 -28.93 -0.86
CA PHE A 343 -20.36 -29.26 -1.80
C PHE A 343 -20.28 -30.71 -2.26
N ARG A 344 -19.10 -31.19 -2.64
CA ARG A 344 -18.89 -32.60 -3.04
C ARG A 344 -19.26 -33.57 -1.92
N LEU A 345 -18.92 -33.24 -0.67
CA LEU A 345 -19.19 -34.08 0.50
C LEU A 345 -20.60 -33.89 1.09
N ARG A 346 -21.39 -32.93 0.58
CA ARG A 346 -22.71 -32.56 1.12
C ARG A 346 -22.67 -32.08 2.57
N ILE A 347 -21.59 -31.38 2.93
CA ILE A 347 -21.37 -30.79 4.23
C ILE A 347 -21.69 -29.29 4.16
N PRO A 348 -22.55 -28.75 5.03
CA PRO A 348 -22.81 -27.32 5.11
C PRO A 348 -21.60 -26.56 5.65
N TYR A 349 -21.24 -25.43 5.03
CA TYR A 349 -20.10 -24.60 5.44
C TYR A 349 -20.22 -24.15 6.89
N ASP A 350 -21.41 -23.74 7.31
CA ASP A 350 -21.73 -23.24 8.66
C ASP A 350 -22.10 -24.38 9.62
N SER A 351 -21.21 -25.36 9.76
CA SER A 351 -21.41 -26.50 10.66
C SER A 351 -20.15 -26.94 11.39
N ASP A 352 -20.33 -27.56 12.56
CA ASP A 352 -19.23 -28.13 13.33
C ASP A 352 -18.50 -29.24 12.56
N GLU A 353 -19.22 -30.01 11.74
CA GLU A 353 -18.63 -31.02 10.84
C GLU A 353 -17.62 -30.38 9.86
N ALA A 354 -17.95 -29.22 9.27
CA ALA A 354 -17.04 -28.50 8.40
C ALA A 354 -15.82 -27.95 9.17
N LEU A 355 -16.01 -27.45 10.40
CA LEU A 355 -14.92 -26.96 11.24
C LEU A 355 -13.95 -28.10 11.63
N ASP A 356 -14.47 -29.25 12.02
CA ASP A 356 -13.65 -30.42 12.37
C ASP A 356 -12.88 -30.95 11.15
N LEU A 357 -13.52 -30.94 9.98
CA LEU A 357 -12.88 -31.32 8.73
C LEU A 357 -11.78 -30.34 8.32
N ALA A 358 -12.01 -29.03 8.48
CA ALA A 358 -11.01 -27.98 8.25
C ALA A 358 -9.77 -28.22 9.13
N LYS A 359 -9.98 -28.46 10.43
CA LYS A 359 -8.91 -28.78 11.39
C LYS A 359 -8.15 -30.03 10.97
N LYS A 360 -8.86 -31.09 10.61
CA LYS A 360 -8.26 -32.38 10.21
C LYS A 360 -7.42 -32.27 8.93
N ILE A 361 -7.93 -31.59 7.90
CA ILE A 361 -7.18 -31.37 6.65
C ILE A 361 -5.95 -30.50 6.93
N MET A 362 -6.13 -29.35 7.58
CA MET A 362 -5.05 -28.38 7.73
C MET A 362 -3.95 -28.89 8.66
N SER A 363 -4.31 -29.57 9.76
CA SER A 363 -3.33 -30.26 10.63
C SER A 363 -2.54 -31.33 9.88
N SER A 364 -3.20 -32.09 8.99
CA SER A 364 -2.53 -33.08 8.14
C SER A 364 -1.55 -32.42 7.17
N ILE A 365 -1.97 -31.37 6.44
CA ILE A 365 -1.10 -30.62 5.52
C ILE A 365 0.11 -30.06 6.26
N THR A 366 -0.08 -29.43 7.42
CA THR A 366 1.02 -28.86 8.21
C THR A 366 1.97 -29.93 8.74
N SER A 367 1.44 -31.06 9.24
CA SER A 367 2.26 -32.17 9.73
C SER A 367 3.09 -32.79 8.61
N ILE A 368 2.46 -33.10 7.46
CA ILE A 368 3.12 -33.67 6.29
C ILE A 368 4.14 -32.69 5.72
N GLY A 369 3.81 -31.40 5.67
CA GLY A 369 4.71 -30.36 5.21
C GLY A 369 5.95 -30.24 6.09
N ARG A 370 5.80 -30.27 7.42
CA ARG A 370 6.92 -30.29 8.38
C ARG A 370 7.80 -31.52 8.20
N GLN A 371 7.20 -32.69 8.00
CA GLN A 371 7.95 -33.91 7.70
C GLN A 371 8.76 -33.78 6.41
N GLU A 372 8.17 -33.25 5.33
CA GLU A 372 8.91 -33.01 4.09
C GLU A 372 10.03 -31.98 4.28
N SER A 373 9.81 -30.93 5.06
CA SER A 373 10.86 -29.94 5.37
C SER A 373 12.04 -30.57 6.13
N VAL A 374 11.79 -31.53 7.02
CA VAL A 374 12.85 -32.32 7.67
C VAL A 374 13.62 -33.17 6.66
N GLU A 375 12.94 -33.86 5.75
CA GLU A 375 13.60 -34.65 4.70
C GLU A 375 14.43 -33.76 3.75
N LEU A 376 13.91 -32.58 3.40
CA LEU A 376 14.66 -31.59 2.61
C LEU A 376 15.87 -31.06 3.36
N ALA A 377 15.79 -30.88 4.69
CA ALA A 377 16.92 -30.44 5.50
C ALA A 377 18.06 -31.47 5.45
N ARG A 378 17.74 -32.77 5.55
CA ARG A 378 18.72 -33.86 5.41
C ARG A 378 19.37 -33.87 4.03
N ALA A 379 18.59 -33.59 2.97
CA ALA A 379 19.08 -33.64 1.60
C ALA A 379 19.82 -32.37 1.14
N ARG A 380 19.47 -31.19 1.68
CA ARG A 380 19.89 -29.88 1.14
C ARG A 380 20.50 -28.94 2.18
N GLY A 381 20.55 -29.36 3.44
CA GLY A 381 20.97 -28.53 4.57
C GLY A 381 19.79 -27.84 5.27
N GLU A 382 19.97 -27.53 6.54
CA GLU A 382 18.96 -26.88 7.39
C GLU A 382 18.74 -25.41 7.03
N CYS A 383 17.62 -24.85 7.53
CA CYS A 383 17.31 -23.43 7.50
C CYS A 383 18.40 -22.63 8.24
N PRO A 384 19.15 -21.73 7.58
CA PRO A 384 20.23 -20.97 8.22
C PRO A 384 19.78 -20.09 9.41
N ALA A 385 18.53 -19.63 9.41
CA ALA A 385 17.97 -18.84 10.51
C ALA A 385 17.63 -19.67 11.76
N LEU A 386 17.53 -21.00 11.65
CA LEU A 386 17.15 -21.92 12.72
C LEU A 386 18.18 -23.05 12.86
N PRO A 387 19.44 -22.74 13.21
CA PRO A 387 20.49 -23.75 13.28
C PRO A 387 20.18 -24.82 14.33
N GLY A 388 20.33 -26.10 13.97
CA GLY A 388 20.08 -27.24 14.86
C GLY A 388 18.59 -27.63 14.99
N SER A 389 17.71 -27.01 14.22
CA SER A 389 16.28 -27.33 14.21
C SER A 389 15.94 -28.58 13.41
N GLY A 390 16.81 -29.02 12.51
CA GLY A 390 16.56 -30.16 11.61
C GLY A 390 15.52 -29.89 10.52
N VAL A 391 15.08 -28.63 10.31
CA VAL A 391 14.09 -28.27 9.27
C VAL A 391 14.70 -27.39 8.18
N ARG A 392 14.14 -27.46 6.96
CA ARG A 392 14.60 -26.69 5.80
C ARG A 392 14.00 -25.29 5.73
N ASN A 393 12.76 -25.14 6.22
CA ASN A 393 11.94 -23.93 6.08
C ASN A 393 11.53 -23.43 7.46
N SER A 394 11.62 -22.11 7.71
CA SER A 394 11.20 -21.57 9.02
C SER A 394 9.69 -21.58 9.23
N THR A 395 8.91 -21.48 8.16
CA THR A 395 7.44 -21.65 8.15
C THR A 395 7.02 -22.34 6.85
N ILE A 396 5.88 -23.04 6.90
CA ILE A 396 5.43 -23.89 5.79
C ILE A 396 4.05 -23.48 5.28
N THR A 397 3.11 -23.19 6.18
CA THR A 397 1.70 -23.06 5.81
C THR A 397 1.15 -21.64 5.96
N THR A 398 0.25 -21.27 5.05
CA THR A 398 -0.53 -20.01 5.04
C THR A 398 -1.84 -20.26 4.30
N ILE A 399 -2.82 -19.37 4.40
CA ILE A 399 -4.00 -19.40 3.52
C ILE A 399 -4.13 -18.05 2.84
N ALA A 400 -3.84 -18.03 1.54
CA ALA A 400 -3.94 -16.83 0.71
C ALA A 400 -5.36 -16.67 0.12
N PRO A 401 -5.72 -15.49 -0.40
CA PRO A 401 -7.01 -15.28 -1.07
C PRO A 401 -7.22 -16.17 -2.29
N THR A 402 -6.14 -16.48 -3.02
CA THR A 402 -6.13 -17.26 -4.29
C THR A 402 -7.00 -16.70 -5.42
N GLY A 403 -7.38 -15.42 -5.40
CA GLY A 403 -8.36 -14.84 -6.34
C GLY A 403 -8.11 -15.15 -7.82
N SER A 404 -6.87 -15.09 -8.30
CA SER A 404 -6.54 -15.46 -9.69
C SER A 404 -6.29 -16.96 -9.88
N LEU A 405 -5.67 -17.63 -8.90
CA LEU A 405 -5.33 -19.05 -8.98
C LEU A 405 -6.57 -19.94 -8.99
N SER A 406 -7.58 -19.60 -8.18
CA SER A 406 -8.84 -20.31 -8.12
C SER A 406 -9.63 -20.20 -9.42
N MET A 407 -9.58 -19.05 -10.10
CA MET A 407 -10.14 -18.89 -11.45
C MET A 407 -9.43 -19.77 -12.49
N ILE A 408 -8.09 -19.86 -12.44
CA ILE A 408 -7.32 -20.75 -13.34
C ILE A 408 -7.65 -22.21 -13.06
N ALA A 409 -7.80 -22.56 -11.78
CA ALA A 409 -8.06 -23.93 -11.34
C ALA A 409 -9.55 -24.32 -11.36
N ASP A 410 -10.43 -23.42 -11.81
CA ASP A 410 -11.89 -23.57 -11.84
C ASP A 410 -12.46 -24.11 -10.51
N CYS A 411 -12.15 -23.42 -9.41
CA CYS A 411 -12.64 -23.78 -8.08
C CYS A 411 -12.90 -22.56 -7.19
N SER A 412 -13.49 -22.79 -6.02
CA SER A 412 -13.70 -21.75 -5.01
C SER A 412 -12.37 -21.18 -4.49
N SER A 413 -12.38 -19.91 -4.08
CA SER A 413 -11.19 -19.19 -3.63
C SER A 413 -10.83 -19.53 -2.18
N GLY A 414 -9.61 -20.00 -1.94
CA GLY A 414 -9.06 -20.20 -0.61
C GLY A 414 -9.99 -21.05 0.28
N ILE A 415 -10.28 -20.51 1.46
CA ILE A 415 -11.30 -21.02 2.39
C ILE A 415 -12.61 -20.22 2.32
N GLU A 416 -12.77 -19.33 1.35
CA GLU A 416 -13.98 -18.53 1.22
C GLU A 416 -15.17 -19.42 0.83
N PRO A 417 -16.37 -19.16 1.38
CA PRO A 417 -17.58 -19.64 0.76
C PRO A 417 -17.77 -18.97 -0.60
N VAL A 418 -18.55 -19.61 -1.48
CA VAL A 418 -18.84 -19.03 -2.79
C VAL A 418 -19.67 -17.76 -2.62
N PHE A 419 -19.30 -16.69 -3.32
CA PHE A 419 -20.06 -15.45 -3.28
C PHE A 419 -21.45 -15.61 -3.90
N ALA A 420 -21.53 -16.37 -5.00
CA ALA A 420 -22.78 -16.75 -5.66
C ALA A 420 -22.63 -18.14 -6.29
N LEU A 421 -23.71 -18.92 -6.27
CA LEU A 421 -23.79 -20.20 -6.99
C LEU A 421 -23.98 -20.00 -8.49
N GLU A 422 -24.66 -18.91 -8.86
CA GLU A 422 -24.93 -18.50 -10.23
C GLU A 422 -24.73 -17.00 -10.33
N PHE A 423 -23.95 -16.56 -11.32
CA PHE A 423 -23.74 -15.14 -11.58
C PHE A 423 -23.40 -14.89 -13.04
N THR A 424 -23.67 -13.69 -13.51
CA THR A 424 -23.30 -13.24 -14.84
C THR A 424 -22.06 -12.37 -14.74
N LYS A 425 -21.02 -12.72 -15.51
CA LYS A 425 -19.82 -11.91 -15.62
C LYS A 425 -19.85 -11.16 -16.94
N GLU A 426 -19.74 -9.85 -16.88
CA GLU A 426 -19.49 -9.03 -18.05
C GLU A 426 -18.00 -9.14 -18.42
N VAL A 427 -17.74 -9.61 -19.63
CA VAL A 427 -16.41 -9.70 -20.23
C VAL A 427 -16.28 -8.60 -21.28
N LEU A 428 -15.05 -8.23 -21.61
CA LEU A 428 -14.71 -7.25 -22.66
C LEU A 428 -15.65 -7.38 -23.87
N GLU A 429 -16.14 -6.25 -24.38
CA GLU A 429 -17.14 -6.12 -25.45
C GLU A 429 -18.62 -6.31 -25.06
N GLY A 430 -18.97 -6.19 -23.77
CA GLY A 430 -20.37 -6.28 -23.30
C GLY A 430 -20.94 -7.70 -23.40
N LYS A 431 -20.08 -8.70 -23.63
CA LYS A 431 -20.47 -10.11 -23.65
C LYS A 431 -20.66 -10.58 -22.21
N GLN A 432 -21.87 -10.98 -21.91
CA GLN A 432 -22.24 -11.55 -20.62
C GLN A 432 -22.11 -13.07 -20.67
N PHE A 433 -21.33 -13.64 -19.75
CA PHE A 433 -21.24 -15.07 -19.56
C PHE A 433 -21.92 -15.45 -18.25
N SER A 434 -22.89 -16.36 -18.29
CA SER A 434 -23.45 -16.94 -17.09
C SER A 434 -22.54 -18.06 -16.59
N TYR A 435 -22.18 -17.98 -15.31
CA TYR A 435 -21.46 -19.02 -14.60
C TYR A 435 -22.41 -19.66 -13.60
N ARG A 436 -22.35 -20.99 -13.50
CA ARG A 436 -23.05 -21.80 -12.50
C ARG A 436 -22.04 -22.75 -11.87
N ASN A 437 -22.00 -22.81 -10.54
CA ASN A 437 -21.12 -23.73 -9.84
C ASN A 437 -21.42 -25.18 -10.26
N ARG A 438 -20.39 -25.89 -10.69
CA ARG A 438 -20.52 -27.26 -11.23
C ARG A 438 -21.18 -28.24 -10.26
N TYR A 439 -20.85 -28.19 -8.98
CA TYR A 439 -21.35 -29.16 -7.99
C TYR A 439 -22.80 -28.90 -7.63
N TYR A 440 -23.21 -27.63 -7.72
CA TYR A 440 -24.59 -27.22 -7.58
C TYR A 440 -25.42 -27.69 -8.79
N ALA A 441 -24.93 -27.49 -10.02
CA ALA A 441 -25.57 -28.02 -11.22
C ALA A 441 -25.72 -29.55 -11.17
N GLU A 442 -24.65 -30.27 -10.83
CA GLU A 442 -24.67 -31.73 -10.66
C GLU A 442 -25.69 -32.19 -9.59
N ALA A 443 -25.87 -31.43 -8.51
CA ALA A 443 -26.85 -31.75 -7.46
C ALA A 443 -28.29 -31.60 -7.96
N LEU A 444 -28.58 -30.54 -8.71
CA LEU A 444 -29.89 -30.33 -9.33
C LEU A 444 -30.21 -31.40 -10.37
N GLU A 445 -29.24 -31.76 -11.22
CA GLU A 445 -29.39 -32.80 -12.25
C GLU A 445 -29.64 -34.19 -11.65
N LYS A 446 -29.01 -34.50 -10.52
CA LYS A 446 -29.23 -35.76 -9.77
C LYS A 446 -30.55 -35.80 -9.01
N GLY A 447 -31.31 -34.70 -8.97
CA GLY A 447 -32.58 -34.61 -8.25
C GLY A 447 -32.41 -34.61 -6.73
N GLU A 448 -31.34 -33.99 -6.22
CA GLU A 448 -31.14 -33.80 -4.78
C GLU A 448 -32.32 -33.01 -4.17
N SER A 449 -32.73 -33.40 -2.96
CA SER A 449 -33.87 -32.74 -2.31
C SER A 449 -33.62 -31.26 -2.02
N ALA A 450 -34.68 -30.45 -2.04
CA ALA A 450 -34.59 -29.02 -1.73
C ALA A 450 -33.93 -28.74 -0.37
N ALA A 451 -34.18 -29.60 0.63
CA ALA A 451 -33.57 -29.50 1.94
C ALA A 451 -32.04 -29.71 1.92
N VAL A 452 -31.54 -30.61 1.05
CA VAL A 452 -30.09 -30.77 0.86
C VAL A 452 -29.51 -29.55 0.15
N ILE A 453 -30.20 -29.05 -0.88
CA ILE A 453 -29.77 -27.88 -1.63
C ILE A 453 -29.63 -26.65 -0.71
N GLU A 454 -30.67 -26.32 0.04
CA GLU A 454 -30.70 -25.17 0.95
C GLU A 454 -29.67 -25.27 2.08
N ARG A 455 -29.47 -26.49 2.60
CA ARG A 455 -28.50 -26.73 3.68
C ARG A 455 -27.06 -26.60 3.19
N VAL A 456 -26.72 -27.24 2.07
CA VAL A 456 -25.31 -27.42 1.63
C VAL A 456 -24.82 -26.24 0.80
N PHE A 457 -25.60 -25.75 -0.14
CA PHE A 457 -25.16 -24.79 -1.15
C PHE A 457 -25.42 -23.35 -0.71
N LYS A 458 -24.89 -22.99 0.46
CA LYS A 458 -24.97 -21.62 0.97
C LYS A 458 -23.90 -20.73 0.34
N THR A 459 -24.29 -19.48 0.07
CA THR A 459 -23.36 -18.44 -0.37
C THR A 459 -22.81 -17.65 0.82
N SER A 460 -21.81 -16.81 0.56
CA SER A 460 -21.25 -15.88 1.55
C SER A 460 -22.29 -15.01 2.27
N HIS A 461 -23.42 -14.71 1.62
CA HIS A 461 -24.49 -13.89 2.21
C HIS A 461 -25.47 -14.70 3.07
N ASP A 462 -25.52 -16.02 2.89
CA ASP A 462 -26.39 -16.93 3.65
C ASP A 462 -25.73 -17.40 4.96
N ILE A 463 -24.42 -17.18 5.10
CA ILE A 463 -23.61 -17.63 6.24
C ILE A 463 -23.50 -16.50 7.26
N ALA A 464 -23.81 -16.79 8.52
CA ALA A 464 -23.70 -15.78 9.58
C ALA A 464 -22.24 -15.36 9.84
N PRO A 465 -21.97 -14.09 10.19
CA PRO A 465 -20.62 -13.58 10.46
C PRO A 465 -19.79 -14.43 11.45
N GLU A 466 -20.44 -14.97 12.49
CA GLU A 466 -19.79 -15.82 13.48
C GLU A 466 -19.19 -17.11 12.86
N TRP A 467 -19.88 -17.71 11.89
CA TRP A 467 -19.39 -18.92 11.21
C TRP A 467 -18.20 -18.64 10.32
N HIS A 468 -18.14 -17.46 9.70
CA HIS A 468 -16.95 -17.04 8.98
C HIS A 468 -15.73 -16.93 9.92
N VAL A 469 -15.90 -16.34 11.11
CA VAL A 469 -14.81 -16.20 12.10
C VAL A 469 -14.40 -17.57 12.65
N ARG A 470 -15.37 -18.43 13.00
CA ARG A 470 -15.10 -19.79 13.48
C ARG A 470 -14.36 -20.62 12.43
N MET A 471 -14.72 -20.51 11.16
CA MET A 471 -14.00 -21.20 10.07
C MET A 471 -12.57 -20.67 9.94
N GLN A 472 -12.36 -19.35 10.01
CA GLN A 472 -11.02 -18.77 10.01
C GLN A 472 -10.17 -19.33 11.15
N SER A 473 -10.72 -19.36 12.37
CA SER A 473 -10.05 -19.88 13.56
C SER A 473 -9.70 -21.36 13.41
N ALA A 474 -10.62 -22.18 12.91
CA ALA A 474 -10.40 -23.62 12.69
C ALA A 474 -9.19 -23.90 11.79
N PHE A 475 -9.00 -23.12 10.73
CA PHE A 475 -7.80 -23.21 9.90
C PHE A 475 -6.57 -22.59 10.59
N GLN A 476 -6.72 -21.45 11.25
CA GLN A 476 -5.62 -20.71 11.88
C GLN A 476 -4.91 -21.53 12.98
N GLU A 477 -5.62 -22.43 13.68
CA GLU A 477 -5.08 -23.38 14.66
C GLU A 477 -3.93 -24.24 14.11
N HIS A 478 -3.92 -24.48 12.80
CA HIS A 478 -2.97 -25.37 12.14
C HIS A 478 -2.14 -24.68 11.06
N VAL A 479 -2.11 -23.35 11.03
CA VAL A 479 -1.33 -22.56 10.06
C VAL A 479 -0.18 -21.83 10.76
N ASP A 480 1.04 -22.01 10.25
CA ASP A 480 2.26 -21.39 10.82
C ASP A 480 2.21 -19.86 10.69
N ASN A 481 1.89 -19.40 9.47
CA ASN A 481 1.73 -17.98 9.12
C ASN A 481 0.29 -17.55 9.49
N ALA A 482 -0.45 -16.86 8.63
CA ALA A 482 -1.81 -16.41 8.92
C ALA A 482 -2.81 -16.81 7.83
N VAL A 483 -4.08 -16.45 8.03
CA VAL A 483 -5.21 -16.80 7.16
C VAL A 483 -5.84 -15.53 6.62
N SER A 484 -5.84 -15.38 5.30
CA SER A 484 -6.68 -14.40 4.61
C SER A 484 -8.12 -14.90 4.60
N LYS A 485 -9.00 -14.19 5.31
CA LYS A 485 -10.44 -14.46 5.32
C LYS A 485 -11.23 -13.17 5.39
N THR A 486 -12.20 -13.02 4.49
CA THR A 486 -13.21 -11.97 4.57
C THR A 486 -14.40 -12.42 5.42
N ILE A 487 -14.71 -11.69 6.49
CA ILE A 487 -15.93 -11.86 7.27
C ILE A 487 -17.01 -11.00 6.59
N ASN A 488 -17.87 -11.63 5.81
CA ASN A 488 -18.96 -10.93 5.13
C ASN A 488 -20.06 -10.60 6.14
N LEU A 489 -20.52 -9.35 6.14
CA LEU A 489 -21.64 -8.88 6.93
C LEU A 489 -22.76 -8.37 6.02
N PRO A 490 -24.04 -8.58 6.38
CA PRO A 490 -25.15 -8.01 5.63
C PRO A 490 -25.11 -6.48 5.67
N SER A 491 -25.75 -5.83 4.70
CA SER A 491 -25.84 -4.36 4.62
C SER A 491 -26.51 -3.72 5.85
N THR A 492 -27.33 -4.50 6.56
CA THR A 492 -28.00 -4.12 7.81
C THR A 492 -27.12 -4.26 9.06
N ALA A 493 -25.88 -4.77 8.93
CA ALA A 493 -25.00 -4.98 10.07
C ALA A 493 -24.61 -3.66 10.76
N THR A 494 -24.66 -3.69 12.08
CA THR A 494 -24.35 -2.56 12.95
C THR A 494 -22.86 -2.56 13.35
N VAL A 495 -22.41 -1.44 13.90
CA VAL A 495 -21.06 -1.33 14.50
C VAL A 495 -20.86 -2.38 15.60
N GLU A 496 -21.89 -2.67 16.39
CA GLU A 496 -21.81 -3.68 17.45
C GLU A 496 -21.61 -5.09 16.87
N ASP A 497 -22.14 -5.39 15.68
CA ASP A 497 -21.92 -6.68 15.02
C ASP A 497 -20.48 -6.82 14.52
N VAL A 498 -19.89 -5.74 13.99
CA VAL A 498 -18.47 -5.69 13.64
C VAL A 498 -17.59 -5.89 14.87
N LYS A 499 -17.92 -5.21 15.97
CA LYS A 499 -17.21 -5.36 17.25
C LYS A 499 -17.28 -6.81 17.78
N LYS A 500 -18.44 -7.45 17.72
CA LYS A 500 -18.58 -8.87 18.08
C LYS A 500 -17.68 -9.76 17.22
N ALA A 501 -17.60 -9.52 15.91
CA ALA A 501 -16.72 -10.26 15.02
C ALA A 501 -15.23 -10.08 15.41
N TYR A 502 -14.80 -8.86 15.72
CA TYR A 502 -13.45 -8.59 16.22
C TYR A 502 -13.15 -9.29 17.54
N MET A 503 -14.08 -9.20 18.51
CA MET A 503 -13.91 -9.86 19.81
C MET A 503 -13.86 -11.38 19.68
N LEU A 504 -14.70 -11.97 18.83
CA LEU A 504 -14.69 -13.40 18.57
C LEU A 504 -13.38 -13.84 17.90
N ALA A 505 -12.88 -13.09 16.92
CA ALA A 505 -11.61 -13.40 16.26
C ALA A 505 -10.44 -13.34 17.25
N TRP A 506 -10.42 -12.34 18.13
CA TRP A 506 -9.41 -12.23 19.19
C TRP A 506 -9.50 -13.39 20.20
N GLN A 507 -10.71 -13.69 20.71
CA GLN A 507 -10.95 -14.79 21.65
C GLN A 507 -10.61 -16.16 21.07
N SER A 508 -10.75 -16.32 19.76
CA SER A 508 -10.46 -17.56 19.03
C SER A 508 -9.05 -17.61 18.43
N HIS A 509 -8.16 -16.72 18.89
CA HIS A 509 -6.74 -16.66 18.54
C HIS A 509 -6.45 -16.49 17.04
N CYS A 510 -7.34 -15.84 16.29
CA CYS A 510 -7.06 -15.41 14.92
C CYS A 510 -5.90 -14.40 14.91
N LYS A 511 -4.96 -14.54 13.97
CA LYS A 511 -3.80 -13.64 13.84
C LYS A 511 -4.14 -12.31 13.15
N GLY A 512 -5.32 -12.21 12.54
CA GLY A 512 -5.86 -11.02 11.90
C GLY A 512 -7.35 -11.21 11.58
N ILE A 513 -8.03 -10.15 11.18
CA ILE A 513 -9.42 -10.19 10.74
C ILE A 513 -9.66 -9.13 9.66
N THR A 514 -10.46 -9.47 8.66
CA THR A 514 -10.93 -8.54 7.62
C THR A 514 -12.44 -8.62 7.55
N VAL A 515 -13.14 -7.50 7.68
CA VAL A 515 -14.60 -7.44 7.59
C VAL A 515 -15.01 -6.76 6.28
N PHE A 516 -16.07 -7.25 5.65
CA PHE A 516 -16.68 -6.61 4.49
C PHE A 516 -18.18 -6.54 4.68
N ARG A 517 -18.71 -5.33 4.88
CA ARG A 517 -20.15 -5.10 4.96
C ARG A 517 -20.72 -4.90 3.57
N ASP A 518 -21.72 -5.69 3.20
CA ASP A 518 -22.38 -5.57 1.90
C ASP A 518 -22.91 -4.15 1.66
N GLY A 519 -22.75 -3.66 0.42
CA GLY A 519 -23.12 -2.30 0.03
C GLY A 519 -22.26 -1.17 0.60
N CYS A 520 -21.14 -1.44 1.30
CA CYS A 520 -20.27 -0.38 1.83
C CYS A 520 -19.44 0.37 0.77
N ARG A 521 -19.36 -0.13 -0.46
CA ARG A 521 -18.67 0.51 -1.60
C ARG A 521 -19.62 0.69 -2.78
N SER A 522 -19.47 1.81 -3.49
CA SER A 522 -20.33 2.23 -4.60
C SER A 522 -20.14 1.46 -5.92
N GLY A 523 -19.33 0.40 -5.94
CA GLY A 523 -19.12 -0.46 -7.11
C GLY A 523 -18.85 -1.90 -6.70
N GLN A 524 -19.74 -2.83 -7.07
CA GLN A 524 -19.54 -4.27 -6.96
C GLN A 524 -19.14 -4.84 -8.31
N VAL A 525 -18.15 -5.74 -8.33
CA VAL A 525 -17.65 -6.39 -9.55
C VAL A 525 -18.52 -7.62 -9.93
N LEU A 526 -19.34 -8.11 -9.00
CA LEU A 526 -20.23 -9.25 -9.19
C LEU A 526 -21.68 -8.81 -8.93
N TYR A 527 -22.53 -8.98 -9.93
CA TYR A 527 -23.97 -8.71 -9.83
C TYR A 527 -24.72 -10.03 -9.68
N VAL A 528 -25.49 -10.17 -8.60
CA VAL A 528 -26.48 -11.25 -8.45
C VAL A 528 -27.82 -10.69 -8.92
N GLU A 529 -28.17 -10.91 -10.18
CA GLU A 529 -29.48 -10.48 -10.68
C GLU A 529 -30.62 -11.25 -10.00
N LYS A 530 -31.67 -10.53 -9.60
CA LYS A 530 -32.95 -11.14 -9.19
C LYS A 530 -33.59 -11.84 -10.40
N LYS A 531 -33.59 -13.18 -10.39
CA LYS A 531 -34.32 -14.12 -11.29
C LYS A 531 -34.44 -13.63 -12.75
N ALA A 532 -33.39 -13.83 -13.54
CA ALA A 532 -33.50 -13.79 -14.98
C ALA A 532 -34.29 -15.00 -15.50
N GLN A 533 -35.28 -14.76 -16.37
CA GLN A 533 -36.02 -15.79 -17.09
C GLN A 533 -35.07 -16.59 -17.98
N GLN A 534 -35.10 -17.92 -17.85
CA GLN A 534 -34.36 -18.85 -18.70
C GLN A 534 -34.78 -18.68 -20.16
N GLN A 535 -33.92 -18.09 -20.98
CA GLN A 535 -33.84 -18.45 -22.40
C GLN A 535 -32.66 -19.38 -22.59
N THR A 536 -32.97 -20.66 -22.77
CA THR A 536 -32.02 -21.65 -23.26
C THR A 536 -31.69 -21.34 -24.72
N LEU A 537 -30.50 -20.81 -24.96
CA LEU A 537 -29.89 -20.78 -26.28
C LEU A 537 -28.79 -21.84 -26.37
N PRO A 538 -28.65 -22.53 -27.51
CA PRO A 538 -27.73 -23.65 -27.64
C PRO A 538 -26.28 -23.20 -27.45
N ILE A 539 -25.53 -24.00 -26.71
CA ILE A 539 -24.09 -23.85 -26.48
C ILE A 539 -23.40 -23.77 -27.85
N PRO A 540 -22.73 -22.66 -28.23
CA PRO A 540 -21.90 -22.66 -29.40
C PRO A 540 -20.67 -23.53 -29.10
N GLN A 541 -20.50 -24.58 -29.89
CA GLN A 541 -19.23 -25.28 -30.00
C GLN A 541 -18.15 -24.25 -30.32
N VAL A 542 -16.96 -24.43 -29.74
CA VAL A 542 -15.76 -23.61 -29.98
C VAL A 542 -15.60 -23.41 -31.49
N SER A 543 -15.99 -22.23 -31.98
CA SER A 543 -15.90 -21.93 -33.40
C SER A 543 -14.44 -21.73 -33.76
N GLU A 544 -14.03 -22.42 -34.81
CA GLU A 544 -12.74 -22.28 -35.48
C GLU A 544 -12.35 -20.80 -35.63
N ILE A 545 -11.05 -20.52 -35.59
CA ILE A 545 -10.46 -19.22 -35.90
C ILE A 545 -11.08 -18.72 -37.22
N GLU A 546 -11.98 -17.73 -37.14
CA GLU A 546 -12.60 -17.15 -38.33
C GLU A 546 -11.49 -16.57 -39.22
N ARG A 547 -11.31 -17.16 -40.40
CA ARG A 547 -10.37 -16.64 -41.39
C ARG A 547 -10.80 -15.21 -41.76
N PRO A 548 -9.87 -14.23 -41.86
CA PRO A 548 -10.21 -12.88 -42.28
C PRO A 548 -10.97 -12.91 -43.60
N MET A 549 -12.03 -12.11 -43.71
CA MET A 549 -12.86 -12.01 -44.92
C MET A 549 -12.00 -11.88 -46.19
N ASP A 550 -12.32 -12.68 -47.21
CA ASP A 550 -11.68 -12.56 -48.53
C ASP A 550 -12.08 -11.24 -49.20
N ARG A 551 -11.08 -10.56 -49.78
CA ARG A 551 -11.25 -9.25 -50.38
C ARG A 551 -12.02 -9.36 -51.72
N PRO A 552 -13.17 -8.69 -51.90
CA PRO A 552 -13.85 -8.64 -53.19
C PRO A 552 -13.02 -8.01 -54.31
N PHE A 553 -13.31 -8.38 -55.56
CA PHE A 553 -12.58 -7.88 -56.74
C PHE A 553 -12.77 -6.36 -56.95
N ILE A 554 -13.97 -5.84 -56.66
CA ILE A 554 -14.30 -4.41 -56.74
C ILE A 554 -14.87 -3.97 -55.39
N LEU A 555 -14.39 -2.84 -54.89
CA LEU A 555 -14.86 -2.21 -53.66
C LEU A 555 -15.12 -0.72 -53.91
N GLY A 556 -16.19 -0.19 -53.32
CA GLY A 556 -16.44 1.25 -53.24
C GLY A 556 -15.86 1.81 -51.95
N GLY A 557 -15.38 3.06 -52.00
CA GLY A 557 -14.83 3.70 -50.81
C GLY A 557 -14.79 5.21 -50.89
N LYS A 558 -14.57 5.84 -49.74
CA LYS A 558 -14.47 7.29 -49.56
C LYS A 558 -13.03 7.64 -49.18
N THR A 559 -12.55 8.79 -49.67
CA THR A 559 -11.23 9.30 -49.30
C THR A 559 -11.36 10.63 -48.56
N ALA A 560 -10.81 10.71 -47.36
CA ALA A 560 -10.66 11.96 -46.61
C ALA A 560 -9.24 12.49 -46.74
N LYS A 561 -9.11 13.81 -46.86
CA LYS A 561 -7.84 14.52 -46.83
C LYS A 561 -7.71 15.23 -45.48
N ILE A 562 -6.67 14.89 -44.73
CA ILE A 562 -6.48 15.34 -43.34
C ILE A 562 -5.08 15.98 -43.23
N PRO A 563 -4.96 17.24 -42.81
CA PRO A 563 -3.66 17.88 -42.63
C PRO A 563 -2.94 17.27 -41.41
N THR A 564 -1.65 16.95 -41.58
CA THR A 564 -0.77 16.48 -40.50
C THR A 564 0.57 17.20 -40.56
N SER A 565 1.41 17.06 -39.53
CA SER A 565 2.72 17.73 -39.45
C SER A 565 3.71 17.24 -40.50
N TYR A 566 3.47 16.06 -41.07
CA TYR A 566 4.32 15.45 -42.10
C TYR A 566 3.71 15.57 -43.51
N GLY A 567 2.71 16.42 -43.70
CA GLY A 567 1.98 16.62 -44.96
C GLY A 567 0.53 16.17 -44.89
N ASN A 568 -0.17 16.19 -46.03
CA ASN A 568 -1.56 15.74 -46.08
C ASN A 568 -1.63 14.21 -46.04
N LEU A 569 -2.38 13.66 -45.09
CA LEU A 569 -2.81 12.28 -45.05
C LEU A 569 -4.06 12.12 -45.92
N TYR A 570 -4.01 11.19 -46.86
CA TYR A 570 -5.15 10.73 -47.62
C TYR A 570 -5.55 9.38 -47.07
N LEU A 571 -6.68 9.34 -46.38
CA LEU A 571 -7.26 8.14 -45.78
C LEU A 571 -8.40 7.66 -46.68
N THR A 572 -8.23 6.51 -47.32
CA THR A 572 -9.28 5.86 -48.12
C THR A 572 -9.86 4.69 -47.33
N VAL A 573 -11.17 4.69 -47.11
CA VAL A 573 -11.89 3.59 -46.47
C VAL A 573 -12.83 2.96 -47.48
N ASN A 574 -12.64 1.66 -47.72
CA ASN A 574 -13.49 0.86 -48.57
C ASN A 574 -14.43 0.01 -47.70
N ASP A 575 -15.69 -0.08 -48.11
CA ASP A 575 -16.73 -0.80 -47.38
C ASP A 575 -17.48 -1.81 -48.25
N VAL A 576 -18.08 -2.79 -47.58
CA VAL A 576 -19.01 -3.77 -48.15
C VAL A 576 -20.31 -3.66 -47.38
N ASN A 577 -21.39 -3.28 -48.06
CA ASN A 577 -22.72 -3.10 -47.45
C ASN A 577 -22.71 -2.15 -46.23
N GLY A 578 -21.94 -1.05 -46.29
CA GLY A 578 -21.84 -0.08 -45.20
C GLY A 578 -20.90 -0.50 -44.07
N ARG A 579 -20.28 -1.69 -44.13
CA ARG A 579 -19.27 -2.15 -43.17
C ARG A 579 -17.86 -1.88 -43.71
N PRO A 580 -17.02 -1.10 -43.01
CA PRO A 580 -15.65 -0.85 -43.43
C PRO A 580 -14.82 -2.14 -43.35
N VAL A 581 -14.10 -2.46 -44.44
CA VAL A 581 -13.29 -3.69 -44.53
C VAL A 581 -11.84 -3.42 -44.89
N GLU A 582 -11.53 -2.25 -45.46
CA GLU A 582 -10.17 -1.93 -45.91
C GLU A 582 -9.89 -0.44 -45.76
N VAL A 583 -8.68 -0.14 -45.30
CA VAL A 583 -8.18 1.20 -45.03
C VAL A 583 -6.83 1.37 -45.70
N PHE A 584 -6.74 2.31 -46.63
CA PHE A 584 -5.48 2.76 -47.21
C PHE A 584 -5.14 4.15 -46.72
N THR A 585 -3.87 4.32 -46.40
CA THR A 585 -3.32 5.58 -45.93
C THR A 585 -2.17 5.96 -46.86
N THR A 586 -2.24 7.14 -47.44
CA THR A 586 -1.17 7.69 -48.27
C THR A 586 -0.79 9.06 -47.74
N MET A 587 0.49 9.29 -47.52
CA MET A 587 0.98 10.59 -47.08
C MET A 587 1.70 11.32 -48.21
N GLY A 588 1.28 12.55 -48.49
CA GLY A 588 1.92 13.39 -49.48
C GLY A 588 3.21 14.03 -48.96
N LYS A 589 4.37 13.65 -49.52
CA LYS A 589 5.71 14.25 -49.27
C LYS A 589 6.26 14.07 -47.83
N SER A 590 6.00 12.94 -47.18
CA SER A 590 6.36 12.69 -45.77
C SER A 590 7.72 12.02 -45.51
N GLY A 591 8.50 11.70 -46.55
CA GLY A 591 9.70 10.88 -46.44
C GLY A 591 9.42 9.37 -46.36
N HIS A 592 10.46 8.55 -46.55
CA HIS A 592 10.33 7.09 -46.73
C HIS A 592 9.84 6.35 -45.47
N GLU A 593 10.37 6.66 -44.29
CA GLU A 593 10.05 5.92 -43.05
C GLU A 593 8.62 6.18 -42.56
N THR A 594 8.22 7.45 -42.50
CA THR A 594 6.86 7.84 -42.09
C THR A 594 5.80 7.24 -43.00
N MET A 595 6.09 7.17 -44.31
CA MET A 595 5.19 6.52 -45.27
C MET A 595 5.08 5.02 -45.02
N ALA A 596 6.19 4.33 -44.77
CA ALA A 596 6.19 2.89 -44.49
C ALA A 596 5.42 2.53 -43.22
N PHE A 597 5.61 3.27 -42.12
CA PHE A 597 4.85 3.06 -40.88
C PHE A 597 3.37 3.37 -41.07
N THR A 598 3.05 4.43 -41.82
CA THR A 598 1.67 4.81 -42.10
C THR A 598 0.94 3.76 -42.93
N GLU A 599 1.60 3.20 -43.94
CA GLU A 599 1.07 2.09 -44.75
C GLU A 599 0.89 0.83 -43.91
N ALA A 600 1.86 0.49 -43.04
CA ALA A 600 1.76 -0.66 -42.15
C ALA A 600 0.54 -0.56 -41.21
N MET A 601 0.26 0.63 -40.67
CA MET A 601 -0.95 0.87 -39.88
C MET A 601 -2.23 0.63 -40.67
N GLY A 602 -2.32 1.15 -41.91
CA GLY A 602 -3.48 0.91 -42.79
C GLY A 602 -3.71 -0.58 -43.06
N ARG A 603 -2.64 -1.35 -43.29
CA ARG A 603 -2.70 -2.81 -43.51
C ARG A 603 -3.18 -3.57 -42.26
N LEU A 604 -2.69 -3.20 -41.08
CA LEU A 604 -3.11 -3.81 -39.82
C LEU A 604 -4.57 -3.48 -39.48
N ILE A 605 -4.99 -2.24 -39.69
CA ILE A 605 -6.40 -1.83 -39.53
C ILE A 605 -7.29 -2.62 -40.48
N SER A 606 -6.89 -2.76 -41.75
CA SER A 606 -7.62 -3.56 -42.74
C SER A 606 -7.73 -5.03 -42.33
N LEU A 607 -6.66 -5.62 -41.78
CA LEU A 607 -6.70 -6.99 -41.27
C LEU A 607 -7.65 -7.11 -40.08
N ALA A 608 -7.60 -6.18 -39.13
CA ALA A 608 -8.48 -6.16 -37.97
C ALA A 608 -9.96 -6.07 -38.38
N LEU A 609 -10.30 -5.15 -39.30
CA LEU A 609 -11.66 -4.99 -39.81
C LEU A 609 -12.18 -6.26 -40.51
N ARG A 610 -11.36 -6.90 -41.35
CA ARG A 610 -11.70 -8.18 -42.02
C ARG A 610 -11.79 -9.36 -41.06
N SER A 611 -11.18 -9.27 -39.88
CA SER A 611 -11.20 -10.30 -38.83
C SER A 611 -12.30 -10.09 -37.80
N GLY A 612 -13.26 -9.18 -38.05
CA GLY A 612 -14.39 -8.98 -37.16
C GLY A 612 -14.27 -7.83 -36.16
N VAL A 613 -13.11 -7.18 -36.06
CA VAL A 613 -12.90 -6.09 -35.10
C VAL A 613 -13.77 -4.90 -35.45
N LYS A 614 -14.54 -4.40 -34.48
CA LYS A 614 -15.40 -3.23 -34.67
C LYS A 614 -14.58 -1.95 -34.82
N ILE A 615 -14.99 -1.08 -35.75
CA ILE A 615 -14.28 0.17 -36.08
C ILE A 615 -14.15 1.12 -34.87
N HIS A 616 -15.14 1.17 -33.98
CA HIS A 616 -15.07 1.98 -32.75
C HIS A 616 -13.89 1.58 -31.85
N GLY A 617 -13.58 0.28 -31.79
CA GLY A 617 -12.47 -0.25 -30.99
C GLY A 617 -11.13 0.23 -31.52
N ILE A 618 -11.00 0.30 -32.84
CA ILE A 618 -9.81 0.81 -33.53
C ILE A 618 -9.66 2.32 -33.29
N ILE A 619 -10.73 3.10 -33.46
CA ILE A 619 -10.73 4.56 -33.23
C ILE A 619 -10.29 4.86 -31.79
N LYS A 620 -10.84 4.17 -30.79
CA LYS A 620 -10.51 4.36 -29.38
C LYS A 620 -9.03 4.17 -29.07
N GLN A 621 -8.36 3.22 -29.72
CA GLN A 621 -6.93 2.96 -29.51
C GLN A 621 -6.03 4.01 -30.15
N MET A 622 -6.50 4.68 -31.21
CA MET A 622 -5.69 5.59 -32.01
C MET A 622 -5.92 7.07 -31.67
N LYS A 623 -7.14 7.42 -31.23
CA LYS A 623 -7.52 8.79 -30.86
C LYS A 623 -6.70 9.26 -29.64
N GLY A 624 -6.12 10.45 -29.73
CA GLY A 624 -5.33 11.08 -28.67
C GLY A 624 -3.85 10.65 -28.62
N ILE A 625 -3.38 9.79 -29.52
CA ILE A 625 -1.95 9.46 -29.60
C ILE A 625 -1.16 10.73 -29.96
N GLY A 626 -0.28 11.16 -29.05
CA GLY A 626 0.55 12.36 -29.20
C GLY A 626 1.72 12.18 -30.15
N GLY A 627 2.01 13.23 -30.93
CA GLY A 627 3.21 13.35 -31.77
C GLY A 627 4.04 14.57 -31.40
N SER A 628 5.26 14.65 -31.92
CA SER A 628 6.19 15.76 -31.67
C SER A 628 5.72 17.12 -32.21
N GLN A 629 4.82 17.12 -33.20
CA GLN A 629 4.26 18.32 -33.81
C GLN A 629 2.76 18.12 -34.10
N PRO A 630 1.85 18.64 -33.25
CA PRO A 630 0.42 18.64 -33.51
C PRO A 630 0.05 19.69 -34.58
N VAL A 631 -0.98 19.41 -35.38
CA VAL A 631 -1.49 20.31 -36.42
C VAL A 631 -2.92 20.71 -36.13
N TRP A 632 -3.18 22.01 -36.23
CA TRP A 632 -4.50 22.59 -36.06
C TRP A 632 -5.30 22.48 -37.36
N HIS A 633 -6.55 22.05 -37.25
CA HIS A 633 -7.52 22.01 -38.33
C HIS A 633 -8.88 22.55 -37.87
N ASP A 634 -9.82 22.69 -38.80
CA ASP A 634 -11.09 23.40 -38.56
C ASP A 634 -11.94 22.78 -37.43
N ASP A 635 -11.86 21.47 -37.18
CA ASP A 635 -12.62 20.78 -36.12
C ASP A 635 -11.77 20.38 -34.90
N GLY A 636 -10.54 20.90 -34.75
CA GLY A 636 -9.71 20.64 -33.57
C GLY A 636 -8.20 20.53 -33.81
N VAL A 637 -7.56 19.66 -33.03
CA VAL A 637 -6.11 19.40 -33.12
C VAL A 637 -5.91 17.96 -33.52
N ILE A 638 -5.13 17.75 -34.57
CA ILE A 638 -4.59 16.44 -34.93
C ILE A 638 -3.23 16.28 -34.27
N MET A 639 -3.14 15.37 -33.31
CA MET A 639 -1.96 15.21 -32.46
C MET A 639 -0.82 14.45 -33.15
N SER A 640 -1.16 13.51 -34.04
CA SER A 640 -0.22 12.66 -34.77
C SER A 640 -0.88 12.00 -35.99
N VAL A 641 -0.13 11.19 -36.76
CA VAL A 641 -0.69 10.41 -37.87
C VAL A 641 -1.71 9.35 -37.40
N PRO A 642 -1.48 8.56 -36.33
CA PRO A 642 -2.51 7.70 -35.76
C PRO A 642 -3.79 8.45 -35.38
N ASP A 643 -3.66 9.60 -34.72
CA ASP A 643 -4.79 10.43 -34.32
C ASP A 643 -5.54 10.99 -35.55
N ALA A 644 -4.81 11.35 -36.61
CA ALA A 644 -5.39 11.74 -37.90
C ALA A 644 -6.23 10.61 -38.54
N ILE A 645 -5.76 9.37 -38.47
CA ILE A 645 -6.50 8.20 -38.97
C ILE A 645 -7.78 8.03 -38.13
N ALA A 646 -7.69 8.14 -36.80
CA ALA A 646 -8.84 8.03 -35.90
C ALA A 646 -9.92 9.07 -36.20
N TYR A 647 -9.50 10.35 -36.36
CA TYR A 647 -10.39 11.43 -36.77
C TYR A 647 -11.01 11.16 -38.15
N GLY A 648 -10.23 10.69 -39.12
CA GLY A 648 -10.74 10.34 -40.45
C GLY A 648 -11.79 9.24 -40.43
N LEU A 649 -11.56 8.16 -39.69
CA LEU A 649 -12.51 7.06 -39.53
C LEU A 649 -13.80 7.52 -38.83
N LEU A 650 -13.67 8.38 -37.81
CA LEU A 650 -14.79 9.00 -37.10
C LEU A 650 -15.66 9.85 -38.05
N SER A 651 -15.03 10.70 -38.85
CA SER A 651 -15.72 11.67 -39.71
C SER A 651 -16.43 11.05 -40.91
N MET A 652 -16.14 9.79 -41.26
CA MET A 652 -16.73 9.12 -42.42
C MET A 652 -18.12 8.49 -42.17
N GLY A 653 -18.61 8.54 -40.93
CA GLY A 653 -19.99 8.20 -40.59
C GLY A 653 -20.29 6.69 -40.55
N TYR A 654 -19.28 5.86 -40.28
CA TYR A 654 -19.42 4.40 -40.11
C TYR A 654 -19.80 3.98 -38.68
N LEU A 655 -20.01 4.94 -37.77
CA LEU A 655 -20.44 4.69 -36.39
C LEU A 655 -21.96 4.84 -36.26
N ASP A 656 -22.58 3.88 -35.59
CA ASP A 656 -24.01 3.90 -35.27
C ASP A 656 -24.32 4.88 -34.11
N LEU A 657 -25.61 5.18 -33.88
CA LEU A 657 -26.05 6.17 -32.88
C LEU A 657 -25.59 5.84 -31.45
N GLU A 658 -25.55 4.56 -31.07
CA GLU A 658 -25.02 4.11 -29.77
C GLU A 658 -23.49 4.33 -29.67
N GLU A 659 -22.75 4.06 -30.76
CA GLU A 659 -21.30 4.24 -30.81
C GLU A 659 -20.91 5.74 -30.80
N LYS A 660 -21.74 6.60 -31.38
CA LYS A 660 -21.60 8.07 -31.28
C LYS A 660 -21.82 8.57 -29.85
N GLY A 661 -22.84 8.06 -29.15
CA GLY A 661 -23.13 8.43 -27.76
C GLY A 661 -22.01 8.04 -26.78
N MET A 662 -21.32 6.91 -27.02
CA MET A 662 -20.15 6.52 -26.24
C MET A 662 -18.90 7.37 -26.51
N MET A 663 -18.84 8.11 -27.63
CA MET A 663 -17.70 8.95 -27.99
C MET A 663 -17.84 10.42 -27.55
N GLU A 664 -19.06 10.95 -27.40
CA GLU A 664 -19.29 12.30 -26.88
C GLU A 664 -18.88 12.44 -25.40
N SER A 665 -18.87 11.34 -24.65
CA SER A 665 -18.36 11.28 -23.26
C SER A 665 -16.83 11.32 -23.16
N LEU A 666 -16.10 11.32 -24.29
CA LEU A 666 -14.64 11.36 -24.39
C LEU A 666 -14.13 12.69 -25.00
N SER A 667 -14.87 13.80 -24.83
CA SER A 667 -14.42 15.14 -25.26
C SER A 667 -13.38 15.72 -24.30
N ASP A 668 -12.12 15.30 -24.45
CA ASP A 668 -10.95 15.83 -23.74
C ASP A 668 -10.52 17.21 -24.31
N THR A 669 -11.42 18.20 -24.31
CA THR A 669 -11.03 19.59 -24.62
C THR A 669 -10.27 20.28 -23.49
N ASP A 670 -10.20 19.67 -22.31
CA ASP A 670 -9.58 20.24 -21.10
C ASP A 670 -8.23 19.60 -20.73
N MET A 671 -7.66 18.71 -21.56
CA MET A 671 -6.42 17.99 -21.24
C MET A 671 -5.19 18.57 -21.94
N CYS A 672 -4.09 18.68 -21.23
CA CYS A 672 -2.84 19.26 -21.74
C CYS A 672 -2.23 18.38 -22.82
N PRO A 673 -1.93 18.92 -24.01
CA PRO A 673 -1.39 18.13 -25.13
C PRO A 673 0.04 17.61 -24.88
N VAL A 674 0.73 18.12 -23.85
CA VAL A 674 2.12 17.75 -23.53
C VAL A 674 2.16 16.67 -22.45
N CYS A 675 1.33 16.77 -21.41
CA CYS A 675 1.42 15.89 -20.24
C CYS A 675 0.10 15.24 -19.82
N GLY A 676 -0.99 15.48 -20.56
CA GLY A 676 -2.30 14.91 -20.25
C GLY A 676 -2.93 15.40 -18.95
N SER A 677 -2.43 16.48 -18.34
CA SER A 677 -3.03 17.07 -17.13
C SER A 677 -4.13 18.06 -17.48
N SER A 678 -5.12 18.24 -16.61
CA SER A 678 -6.18 19.22 -16.84
C SER A 678 -5.63 20.65 -16.99
N MET A 679 -6.19 21.40 -17.93
CA MET A 679 -5.81 22.77 -18.25
C MET A 679 -6.74 23.76 -17.59
N THR A 680 -6.24 24.97 -17.32
CA THR A 680 -6.97 26.04 -16.62
C THR A 680 -6.89 27.35 -17.40
N ARG A 681 -8.00 28.10 -17.49
CA ARG A 681 -8.01 29.42 -18.13
C ARG A 681 -7.54 30.50 -17.14
N GLN A 682 -6.48 31.22 -17.50
CA GLN A 682 -5.98 32.37 -16.77
C GLN A 682 -5.49 33.46 -17.74
N GLU A 683 -5.84 34.72 -17.45
CA GLU A 683 -5.35 35.90 -18.18
C GLU A 683 -5.62 35.87 -19.69
N GLY A 684 -6.76 35.30 -20.10
CA GLY A 684 -7.13 35.18 -21.51
C GLY A 684 -6.51 33.98 -22.25
N CYS A 685 -5.67 33.19 -21.57
CA CYS A 685 -4.99 32.03 -22.12
C CYS A 685 -5.37 30.74 -21.38
N ILE A 686 -5.24 29.59 -22.03
CA ILE A 686 -5.37 28.26 -21.44
C ILE A 686 -3.98 27.78 -21.02
N LYS A 687 -3.73 27.56 -19.72
CA LYS A 687 -2.44 27.15 -19.15
C LYS A 687 -2.53 25.77 -18.48
N CYS A 688 -1.51 24.94 -18.66
CA CYS A 688 -1.30 23.70 -17.94
C CYS A 688 -0.42 23.95 -16.71
N PRO A 689 -0.92 23.72 -15.48
CA PRO A 689 -0.15 23.93 -14.26
C PRO A 689 0.95 22.87 -14.05
N ALA A 690 0.84 21.71 -14.69
CA ALA A 690 1.79 20.60 -14.49
C ALA A 690 3.08 20.76 -15.31
N CYS A 691 3.00 21.21 -16.57
CA CYS A 691 4.17 21.33 -17.46
C CYS A 691 4.44 22.76 -17.96
N GLY A 692 3.60 23.73 -17.61
CA GLY A 692 3.76 25.13 -18.01
C GLY A 692 3.32 25.45 -19.45
N PHE A 693 2.72 24.50 -20.17
CA PHE A 693 2.16 24.73 -21.50
C PHE A 693 1.09 25.83 -21.48
N SER A 694 1.11 26.79 -22.41
CA SER A 694 0.09 27.85 -22.49
C SER A 694 -0.34 28.14 -23.92
N ARG A 695 -1.64 28.39 -24.12
CA ARG A 695 -2.26 28.83 -25.39
C ARG A 695 -3.08 30.10 -25.17
N CYS A 696 -2.59 31.20 -25.73
CA CYS A 696 -3.35 32.43 -25.99
C CYS A 696 -3.66 32.42 -27.51
#